data_AF-A0A961FRN1-F1
#
_entry.id   AF-A0A961FRN1-F1
#
_cell.length_a   1.000
_cell.length_b   1.000
_cell.length_c   1.000
_cell.angle_alpha   90.00
_cell.angle_beta   90.00
_cell.angle_gamma   90.00
#
_symmetry.space_group_name_H-M   'P 1'
#
loop_
_entity.id
_entity.type
_entity.pdbx_description
1 polymer ?
#
loop_
_entity_poly.entity_id
_entity_poly.type
_entity_poly.pdbx_seq_one_letter_code
_entity_poly.pdbx_strand_id
1 'polypeptide(L)'
;MKRPTSQFPSEERGDDRLHFLAQCVAEGAATTEESAELATLLEDSEDAREIYVAYCQLHAALDQEQGLHQSLAAALRPENVVSLPGSRTVVTRDEDRIDAVATSSTGSGKRFLAVAALAVLLGLAVILLKKQAEEGAFNPVESGTQPSLVEKGAAPHSKVDASERGPKAVEKTASGDDMTPEEQYQTSSVMAQASPGGSLSRPPTTLVTAGAKTKISFNRDIRPILSDNCFHCHGPDEGGRKADLRLDLRQTSIVSESNAEAPIVPGDLNASEFFDRISTTDPDDQMPPPDSHKRLTPAQIALFKQWILEGAEWEEHWAFIPPKVEAIPTMKSDWVRNDIDRFVLANLQEEGLAPSEEADRYTLIRRATLDLTGLPPTPEDVEAFVNDRSPEAFRDLVDRLLDSQAYGEHRARYWLDAARYGDTHGLHLDNFREIWPYRDWVINAYNTNKPFDQFTIEQLAGDLLPNPTQAQRVATGFNRCNVTTAEGGAIEEEFLVRYAVDRVATTGAVWMGMTVGCAQCHNHKYDPISQREFYQLFAYFNNTTQPGLDGNAKDSPPVIRVFGSENDEKTITSLRAELAKLDQETLKPARAAAETGFQAWLKEPKTASQLDAFQLAGSLLDKPAASEGEKATDLGALGQFERGKPFSVAFRFEAPAEEGRSILMQKTDPANRDRGWRVVLEGQGIDLELIESWPGKTLRCGITRRVKAGAKGHFVFTYDGSGASEGIGLYFNGQKQTSRFVREWVDTMEGDFLTEAPLLLGGTTADSGLTPKVSDVRLYDRRLDESEVKALNDLGKLRGLAAKEAGKRDDKETGELREAWLVLAKNPYRDAFLKKTELETRINAIESRTPTTLVMQEKSDAQPMAHVLERGEYDKPQDEVGIGVPDFLPPLPEDAPANRLGLARWLVSDQHPLTARVIVNRMWQELFGIGLVKTAEDFGTQGEPPSNPKLLDYLAVHFMESGWDMKALYREMMLSATYRQTSRVTPELRERDPENRLLARGPRFRLDAEVIRDQALAASGLLDHKVGGESVRPWQPGGIWEAVGYTNSNTQTFYQDYGQAAEHRRSLYTFWKRTAPPPNLIAFDAPNRESCTVRRERTNTPLQALVLMNDPQFLRATRYLALRALNSHDNVDGRIDFLAMWLTGRPMDDDEKGVLKASLAQFENAWGSDEPAAREFLTDTVNERFSLADAQQPVELASWTMVASQILNLDESINKP
;
A
#
# COMPACT_ATOMS: atom_id res chain seq x y z
N MET A 1 31.15 5.40 -8.88
CA MET A 1 31.20 6.85 -8.54
C MET A 1 32.01 7.60 -9.62
N LYS A 2 32.16 8.93 -9.56
CA LYS A 2 33.06 9.67 -10.47
C LYS A 2 34.49 9.73 -9.91
N ARG A 3 35.50 9.62 -10.79
CA ARG A 3 36.93 9.84 -10.43
C ARG A 3 37.12 11.19 -9.73
N PRO A 4 37.81 11.24 -8.56
CA PRO A 4 38.36 12.48 -8.02
C PRO A 4 39.37 13.09 -9.00
N THR A 5 39.40 14.41 -9.12
CA THR A 5 40.46 15.12 -9.87
C THR A 5 41.76 15.13 -9.08
N SER A 6 42.89 14.97 -9.77
CA SER A 6 44.22 14.71 -9.21
C SER A 6 44.88 15.91 -8.51
N GLN A 7 44.30 16.37 -7.40
CA GLN A 7 44.83 17.46 -6.57
C GLN A 7 44.72 17.14 -5.06
N PHE A 8 45.51 16.15 -4.62
CA PHE A 8 45.91 16.03 -3.21
C PHE A 8 47.34 16.58 -3.06
N PRO A 9 47.60 17.52 -2.12
CA PRO A 9 48.96 17.95 -1.79
C PRO A 9 49.79 16.80 -1.21
N SER A 10 51.09 16.78 -1.51
CA SER A 10 51.95 15.60 -1.37
C SER A 10 52.46 15.27 0.04
N GLU A 11 51.77 15.68 1.12
CA GLU A 11 52.29 15.55 2.50
C GLU A 11 51.28 15.10 3.58
N GLU A 12 50.06 14.64 3.23
CA GLU A 12 49.13 14.06 4.21
C GLU A 12 48.74 12.60 3.90
N ARG A 13 48.98 11.72 4.89
CA ARG A 13 48.51 10.33 5.08
C ARG A 13 48.78 9.31 3.97
N GLY A 14 49.71 8.38 4.25
CA GLY A 14 50.03 7.24 3.39
C GLY A 14 48.86 6.28 3.15
N ASP A 15 48.02 6.05 4.16
CA ASP A 15 46.90 5.10 4.09
C ASP A 15 45.85 5.54 3.05
N ASP A 16 45.55 6.84 3.00
CA ASP A 16 44.59 7.41 2.03
C ASP A 16 45.13 7.31 0.59
N ARG A 17 46.45 7.47 0.39
CA ARG A 17 47.10 7.25 -0.92
C ARG A 17 47.13 5.76 -1.30
N LEU A 18 47.42 4.88 -0.34
CA LEU A 18 47.40 3.43 -0.53
C LEU A 18 46.01 2.94 -0.95
N HIS A 19 44.94 3.38 -0.27
CA HIS A 19 43.56 3.06 -0.64
C HIS A 19 43.19 3.57 -2.05
N PHE A 20 43.60 4.79 -2.42
CA PHE A 20 43.38 5.31 -3.77
C PHE A 20 44.07 4.45 -4.85
N LEU A 21 45.34 4.07 -4.62
CA LEU A 21 46.10 3.22 -5.55
C LEU A 21 45.51 1.81 -5.63
N ALA A 22 45.12 1.24 -4.50
CA ALA A 22 44.45 -0.05 -4.41
C ALA A 22 43.14 -0.08 -5.20
N GLN A 23 42.30 0.95 -5.05
CA GLN A 23 41.07 1.12 -5.82
C GLN A 23 41.35 1.21 -7.31
N CYS A 24 42.32 2.05 -7.72
CA CYS A 24 42.65 2.21 -9.14
C CYS A 24 43.15 0.90 -9.77
N VAL A 25 43.86 0.04 -9.03
CA VAL A 25 44.29 -1.28 -9.52
C VAL A 25 43.13 -2.27 -9.55
N ALA A 26 42.25 -2.30 -8.53
CA ALA A 26 41.07 -3.16 -8.50
C ALA A 26 40.07 -2.83 -9.63
N GLU A 27 39.84 -1.54 -9.91
CA GLU A 27 39.00 -1.05 -11.02
C GLU A 27 39.67 -1.19 -12.41
N GLY A 28 40.91 -1.70 -12.49
CA GLY A 28 41.67 -1.84 -13.75
C GLY A 28 42.04 -0.50 -14.41
N ALA A 29 42.03 0.59 -13.64
CA ALA A 29 42.11 1.98 -14.10
C ALA A 29 43.46 2.68 -13.78
N ALA A 30 44.34 2.04 -13.02
CA ALA A 30 45.66 2.57 -12.64
C ALA A 30 46.60 2.78 -13.84
N THR A 31 47.41 3.84 -13.77
CA THR A 31 48.54 4.03 -14.69
C THR A 31 49.73 3.13 -14.32
N THR A 32 50.71 3.04 -15.21
CA THR A 32 51.95 2.29 -14.97
C THR A 32 52.78 2.87 -13.82
N GLU A 33 52.75 4.19 -13.63
CA GLU A 33 53.45 4.86 -12.51
C GLU A 33 52.72 4.60 -11.18
N GLU A 34 51.40 4.71 -11.13
CA GLU A 34 50.59 4.36 -9.94
C GLU A 34 50.70 2.86 -9.57
N SER A 35 50.80 1.98 -10.57
CA SER A 35 51.02 0.55 -10.34
C SER A 35 52.40 0.26 -9.75
N ALA A 36 53.42 1.02 -10.14
CA ALA A 36 54.76 0.92 -9.57
C ALA A 36 54.84 1.54 -8.16
N GLU A 37 54.17 2.67 -7.94
CA GLU A 37 54.03 3.30 -6.62
C GLU A 37 53.37 2.35 -5.61
N LEU A 38 52.28 1.69 -6.02
CA LEU A 38 51.63 0.66 -5.19
C LEU A 38 52.57 -0.52 -4.93
N ALA A 39 53.27 -1.02 -5.95
CA ALA A 39 54.22 -2.12 -5.77
C ALA A 39 55.32 -1.77 -4.76
N THR A 40 55.90 -0.57 -4.83
CA THR A 40 56.91 -0.09 -3.87
C THR A 40 56.32 0.06 -2.46
N LEU A 41 55.12 0.64 -2.30
CA LEU A 41 54.45 0.74 -0.99
C LEU A 41 54.16 -0.63 -0.36
N LEU A 42 53.81 -1.63 -1.18
CA LEU A 42 53.59 -3.01 -0.73
C LEU A 42 54.90 -3.77 -0.47
N GLU A 43 56.00 -3.45 -1.15
CA GLU A 43 57.33 -4.00 -0.82
C GLU A 43 57.84 -3.42 0.51
N ASP A 44 57.77 -2.10 0.70
CA ASP A 44 58.37 -1.39 1.85
C ASP A 44 57.55 -1.44 3.16
N SER A 45 56.23 -1.68 3.13
CA SER A 45 55.38 -1.67 4.32
C SER A 45 54.53 -2.94 4.48
N GLU A 46 54.58 -3.56 5.68
CA GLU A 46 53.78 -4.75 6.02
C GLU A 46 52.33 -4.38 6.33
N ASP A 47 52.09 -3.29 7.08
CA ASP A 47 50.76 -2.72 7.30
C ASP A 47 50.07 -2.39 5.97
N ALA A 48 50.81 -1.91 4.97
CA ALA A 48 50.26 -1.63 3.65
C ALA A 48 49.80 -2.91 2.92
N ARG A 49 50.50 -4.04 3.11
CA ARG A 49 50.05 -5.34 2.59
C ARG A 49 48.78 -5.80 3.28
N GLU A 50 48.67 -5.67 4.60
CA GLU A 50 47.45 -6.05 5.32
C GLU A 50 46.26 -5.18 4.90
N ILE A 51 46.43 -3.86 4.77
CA ILE A 51 45.40 -2.94 4.29
C ILE A 51 45.00 -3.28 2.84
N TYR A 52 45.96 -3.55 1.94
CA TYR A 52 45.66 -3.93 0.57
C TYR A 52 44.98 -5.29 0.45
N VAL A 53 45.40 -6.29 1.23
CA VAL A 53 44.74 -7.61 1.29
C VAL A 53 43.34 -7.49 1.85
N ALA A 54 43.11 -6.71 2.91
CA ALA A 54 41.79 -6.42 3.45
C ALA A 54 40.91 -5.69 2.43
N TYR A 55 41.47 -4.74 1.68
CA TYR A 55 40.77 -4.04 0.59
C TYR A 55 40.38 -5.00 -0.54
N CYS A 56 41.30 -5.85 -1.02
CA CYS A 56 40.99 -6.87 -2.02
C CYS A 56 39.99 -7.92 -1.52
N GLN A 57 40.02 -8.30 -0.26
CA GLN A 57 39.03 -9.21 0.34
C GLN A 57 37.65 -8.56 0.45
N LEU A 58 37.58 -7.30 0.87
CA LEU A 58 36.34 -6.53 0.90
C LEU A 58 35.76 -6.37 -0.50
N HIS A 59 36.60 -5.99 -1.48
CA HIS A 59 36.15 -5.80 -2.85
C HIS A 59 35.73 -7.12 -3.52
N ALA A 60 36.40 -8.24 -3.21
CA ALA A 60 35.99 -9.57 -3.69
C ALA A 60 34.74 -10.11 -2.97
N ALA A 61 34.45 -9.69 -1.74
CA ALA A 61 33.20 -10.00 -1.06
C ALA A 61 32.03 -9.18 -1.63
N LEU A 62 32.26 -7.93 -2.03
CA LEU A 62 31.27 -7.10 -2.73
C LEU A 62 31.01 -7.59 -4.16
N ASP A 63 32.05 -8.05 -4.87
CA ASP A 63 31.94 -8.57 -6.25
C ASP A 63 31.25 -9.96 -6.30
N GLN A 64 31.03 -10.63 -5.16
CA GLN A 64 30.23 -11.86 -5.12
C GLN A 64 28.73 -11.63 -5.38
N GLU A 65 28.24 -10.39 -5.38
CA GLU A 65 26.88 -10.05 -5.83
C GLU A 65 26.80 -9.72 -7.34
N GLN A 66 27.92 -9.56 -8.06
CA GLN A 66 27.94 -9.30 -9.52
C GLN A 66 28.97 -10.19 -10.24
N GLY A 67 28.55 -11.41 -10.59
CA GLY A 67 29.46 -12.50 -10.93
C GLY A 67 30.41 -12.28 -12.13
N LEU A 68 31.70 -12.12 -11.84
CA LEU A 68 32.80 -12.13 -12.83
C LEU A 68 33.85 -13.24 -12.60
N HIS A 69 33.42 -14.46 -12.29
CA HIS A 69 34.27 -15.63 -12.09
C HIS A 69 35.07 -16.04 -13.36
N GLN A 70 36.26 -15.45 -13.58
CA GLN A 70 37.41 -16.17 -14.19
C GLN A 70 38.77 -15.45 -14.17
N SER A 71 38.82 -14.11 -14.10
CA SER A 71 40.08 -13.35 -14.24
C SER A 71 40.97 -13.38 -12.98
N LEU A 72 40.42 -13.03 -11.80
CA LEU A 72 41.20 -12.89 -10.56
C LEU A 72 41.86 -14.21 -10.11
N ALA A 73 41.18 -15.34 -10.33
CA ALA A 73 41.68 -16.68 -9.98
C ALA A 73 42.89 -17.14 -10.84
N ALA A 74 43.25 -16.42 -11.90
CA ALA A 74 44.48 -16.65 -12.66
C ALA A 74 45.69 -15.91 -12.06
N ALA A 75 45.47 -14.76 -11.41
CA ALA A 75 46.53 -13.96 -10.80
C ALA A 75 47.05 -14.57 -9.49
N LEU A 76 46.17 -15.23 -8.71
CA LEU A 76 46.46 -15.76 -7.37
C LEU A 76 47.04 -17.18 -7.35
N ARG A 77 47.68 -17.64 -8.44
CA ARG A 77 48.26 -19.01 -8.50
C ARG A 77 49.62 -19.10 -7.81
N PRO A 78 49.88 -20.11 -6.95
CA PRO A 78 51.12 -20.21 -6.18
C PRO A 78 52.40 -20.23 -7.02
N GLU A 79 52.37 -20.80 -8.23
CA GLU A 79 53.53 -20.84 -9.13
C GLU A 79 54.06 -19.46 -9.60
N ASN A 80 53.31 -18.37 -9.40
CA ASN A 80 53.75 -17.00 -9.77
C ASN A 80 54.43 -16.23 -8.61
N VAL A 81 54.55 -16.80 -7.40
CA VAL A 81 55.16 -16.12 -6.24
C VAL A 81 56.57 -16.68 -5.95
N VAL A 82 57.60 -15.93 -6.34
CA VAL A 82 59.03 -16.26 -6.24
C VAL A 82 59.72 -15.00 -5.67
N SER A 83 60.58 -15.00 -4.62
CA SER A 83 61.42 -16.02 -3.95
C SER A 83 61.83 -15.48 -2.54
N LEU A 84 62.22 -16.20 -1.47
CA LEU A 84 62.34 -17.63 -1.06
C LEU A 84 62.55 -17.65 0.50
N PRO A 85 62.53 -18.81 1.21
CA PRO A 85 62.24 -18.87 2.66
C PRO A 85 63.46 -19.03 3.62
N GLY A 86 63.22 -18.89 4.94
CA GLY A 86 64.16 -19.24 6.01
C GLY A 86 63.52 -19.43 7.39
N SER A 87 63.12 -20.67 7.74
CA SER A 87 62.33 -20.99 8.95
C SER A 87 63.14 -21.49 10.15
N ARG A 88 62.63 -21.29 11.39
CA ARG A 88 63.08 -22.09 12.57
C ARG A 88 62.13 -22.23 13.79
N THR A 89 60.96 -22.84 13.57
CA THR A 89 60.33 -23.91 14.41
C THR A 89 59.84 -23.68 15.87
N VAL A 90 58.71 -24.36 16.22
CA VAL A 90 58.11 -24.67 17.56
C VAL A 90 57.67 -23.48 18.47
N VAL A 91 56.69 -23.57 19.40
CA VAL A 91 56.00 -24.69 20.11
C VAL A 91 54.44 -24.53 20.06
N THR A 92 53.69 -25.49 20.62
CA THR A 92 52.22 -25.66 20.64
C THR A 92 51.43 -24.91 21.73
N ARG A 93 50.09 -25.01 21.65
CA ARG A 93 49.08 -24.73 22.71
C ARG A 93 49.51 -25.07 24.14
N ASP A 94 48.97 -24.30 25.09
CA ASP A 94 48.53 -24.79 26.41
C ASP A 94 47.33 -23.94 26.90
N GLU A 95 46.64 -24.38 27.97
CA GLU A 95 45.47 -23.69 28.56
C GLU A 95 45.78 -23.07 29.95
N ASP A 96 44.75 -22.61 30.67
CA ASP A 96 44.70 -22.16 32.08
C ASP A 96 45.20 -20.75 32.50
N ARG A 97 44.52 -20.25 33.55
CA ARG A 97 44.73 -19.01 34.36
C ARG A 97 44.42 -17.67 33.69
N ILE A 98 43.55 -16.78 34.23
CA ILE A 98 43.32 -16.30 35.61
C ILE A 98 44.51 -15.49 36.18
N ASP A 99 44.41 -14.15 36.19
CA ASP A 99 44.01 -13.42 37.40
C ASP A 99 43.70 -11.92 37.12
N ALA A 100 43.17 -11.19 38.12
CA ALA A 100 42.79 -9.78 38.00
C ALA A 100 43.64 -8.82 38.87
N VAL A 101 43.99 -7.65 38.34
CA VAL A 101 44.52 -6.50 39.11
C VAL A 101 43.90 -5.19 38.58
N ALA A 102 43.61 -4.25 39.47
CA ALA A 102 42.92 -2.98 39.18
C ALA A 102 43.78 -1.74 39.53
N THR A 103 43.18 -0.54 39.42
CA THR A 103 43.69 0.79 39.88
C THR A 103 44.76 1.44 38.97
N SER A 104 44.85 2.77 38.81
CA SER A 104 43.91 3.87 39.15
C SER A 104 44.30 5.21 38.50
N SER A 105 43.37 6.18 38.46
CA SER A 105 43.63 7.65 38.33
C SER A 105 44.15 8.16 36.96
N THR A 106 43.89 9.37 36.48
CA THR A 106 42.94 10.48 36.82
C THR A 106 42.83 11.42 35.62
N GLY A 107 41.74 12.19 35.48
CA GLY A 107 41.73 13.41 34.66
C GLY A 107 40.65 13.52 33.58
N SER A 108 39.76 14.50 33.79
CA SER A 108 38.70 14.98 32.89
C SER A 108 39.03 15.07 31.38
N GLY A 109 38.20 14.44 30.53
CA GLY A 109 38.15 14.62 29.07
C GLY A 109 36.75 14.31 28.51
N LYS A 110 36.26 15.10 27.54
CA LYS A 110 34.85 15.03 27.07
C LYS A 110 34.57 13.84 26.13
N ARG A 111 33.43 13.17 26.37
CA ARG A 111 32.54 12.50 25.39
C ARG A 111 33.12 12.20 23.99
N PHE A 112 33.67 11.00 23.78
CA PHE A 112 33.67 10.30 22.47
C PHE A 112 34.05 8.82 22.66
N LEU A 113 33.13 7.99 23.19
CA LEU A 113 33.31 6.53 23.31
C LEU A 113 31.98 5.84 23.66
N ALA A 114 31.26 5.39 22.62
CA ALA A 114 30.05 4.56 22.74
C ALA A 114 29.89 3.55 21.58
N VAL A 115 30.63 3.73 20.47
CA VAL A 115 30.54 2.89 19.26
C VAL A 115 31.47 1.68 19.32
N ALA A 116 32.71 1.85 19.83
CA ALA A 116 33.73 0.80 19.85
C ALA A 116 33.37 -0.44 20.71
N ALA A 117 32.50 -0.27 21.72
CA ALA A 117 32.09 -1.38 22.59
C ALA A 117 31.09 -2.34 21.92
N LEU A 118 30.34 -1.88 20.90
CA LEU A 118 29.34 -2.68 20.23
C LEU A 118 29.98 -3.64 19.20
N ALA A 119 31.00 -3.18 18.49
CA ALA A 119 31.72 -3.94 17.48
C ALA A 119 32.38 -5.22 18.04
N VAL A 120 32.96 -5.16 19.24
CA VAL A 120 33.61 -6.31 19.89
C VAL A 120 32.61 -7.39 20.30
N LEU A 121 31.40 -7.00 20.72
CA LEU A 121 30.33 -7.94 21.07
C LEU A 121 29.70 -8.58 19.82
N LEU A 122 29.52 -7.81 18.74
CA LEU A 122 29.05 -8.34 17.45
C LEU A 122 30.05 -9.33 16.83
N GLY A 123 31.35 -9.04 16.87
CA GLY A 123 32.39 -9.95 16.38
C GLY A 123 32.40 -11.31 17.10
N LEU A 124 32.22 -11.31 18.43
CA LEU A 124 32.12 -12.55 19.23
C LEU A 124 30.87 -13.37 18.91
N ALA A 125 29.73 -12.73 18.63
CA ALA A 125 28.50 -13.42 18.22
C ALA A 125 28.66 -14.14 16.87
N VAL A 126 29.27 -13.49 15.87
CA VAL A 126 29.52 -14.08 14.55
C VAL A 126 30.45 -15.30 14.63
N ILE A 127 31.49 -15.24 15.46
CA ILE A 127 32.43 -16.36 15.66
C ILE A 127 31.74 -17.56 16.35
N LEU A 128 30.84 -17.31 17.30
CA LEU A 128 30.10 -18.38 17.99
C LEU A 128 29.07 -19.05 17.07
N LEU A 129 28.31 -18.27 16.29
CA LEU A 129 27.30 -18.81 15.36
C LEU A 129 27.94 -19.62 14.23
N LYS A 130 29.07 -19.18 13.67
CA LYS A 130 29.73 -19.90 12.57
C LYS A 130 30.27 -21.28 12.97
N LYS A 131 30.53 -21.51 14.26
CA LYS A 131 31.05 -22.80 14.78
C LYS A 131 29.98 -23.90 14.86
N GLN A 132 28.69 -23.58 14.66
CA GLN A 132 27.59 -24.54 14.82
C GLN A 132 27.12 -25.19 13.50
N ALA A 133 27.80 -24.92 12.38
CA ALA A 133 27.40 -25.35 11.03
C ALA A 133 28.40 -26.28 10.30
N GLU A 134 29.52 -26.67 10.93
CA GLU A 134 30.61 -27.41 10.25
C GLU A 134 30.91 -28.80 10.85
N GLU A 135 29.99 -29.42 11.61
CA GLU A 135 30.11 -30.81 12.09
C GLU A 135 29.21 -31.77 11.28
N GLY A 136 29.66 -32.15 10.07
CA GLY A 136 28.86 -32.99 9.15
C GLY A 136 29.60 -33.53 7.91
N ALA A 137 30.86 -33.95 8.03
CA ALA A 137 31.68 -34.34 6.87
C ALA A 137 31.77 -35.87 6.65
N PHE A 138 31.69 -36.31 5.38
CA PHE A 138 32.32 -37.55 4.91
C PHE A 138 32.75 -37.45 3.42
N ASN A 139 33.73 -38.27 3.01
CA ASN A 139 34.61 -38.00 1.86
C ASN A 139 34.14 -38.57 0.50
N PRO A 140 34.55 -37.94 -0.63
CA PRO A 140 34.54 -38.54 -1.97
C PRO A 140 35.77 -39.46 -2.19
N VAL A 141 35.69 -40.39 -3.16
CA VAL A 141 36.81 -41.28 -3.54
C VAL A 141 36.93 -41.46 -5.06
N GLU A 142 38.12 -41.14 -5.56
CA GLU A 142 38.82 -41.54 -6.81
C GLU A 142 38.27 -41.27 -8.23
N SER A 143 39.24 -40.84 -9.04
CA SER A 143 39.19 -40.42 -10.45
C SER A 143 39.18 -41.56 -11.48
N GLY A 144 38.69 -41.30 -12.71
CA GLY A 144 38.82 -42.22 -13.85
C GLY A 144 38.80 -41.60 -15.25
N THR A 145 39.98 -41.24 -15.78
CA THR A 145 40.37 -41.16 -17.22
C THR A 145 39.47 -40.45 -18.28
N GLN A 146 40.01 -39.39 -18.90
CA GLN A 146 39.72 -39.01 -20.30
C GLN A 146 40.44 -39.95 -21.31
N PRO A 147 40.04 -40.01 -22.61
CA PRO A 147 40.64 -39.12 -23.62
C PRO A 147 39.70 -38.59 -24.72
N SER A 148 40.24 -37.69 -25.56
CA SER A 148 39.58 -36.80 -26.54
C SER A 148 39.50 -37.28 -28.00
N LEU A 149 38.64 -36.65 -28.81
CA LEU A 149 38.81 -36.28 -30.24
C LEU A 149 38.11 -34.90 -30.45
N VAL A 150 38.65 -33.82 -31.08
CA VAL A 150 39.33 -33.60 -32.39
C VAL A 150 38.34 -33.57 -33.57
N GLU A 151 38.24 -32.56 -34.48
CA GLU A 151 38.69 -31.13 -34.52
C GLU A 151 38.19 -30.41 -35.82
N LYS A 152 38.34 -29.07 -35.90
CA LYS A 152 38.57 -28.19 -37.11
C LYS A 152 37.44 -27.85 -38.13
N GLY A 153 37.47 -26.57 -38.58
CA GLY A 153 36.92 -26.04 -39.86
C GLY A 153 35.80 -24.97 -39.74
N ALA A 154 35.98 -23.65 -39.64
CA ALA A 154 37.09 -22.69 -39.86
C ALA A 154 37.14 -21.92 -41.22
N ALA A 155 36.26 -20.91 -41.39
CA ALA A 155 36.48 -19.58 -42.04
C ALA A 155 37.07 -19.52 -43.49
N PRO A 156 37.54 -18.37 -44.05
CA PRO A 156 37.25 -16.93 -43.82
C PRO A 156 36.66 -16.25 -45.10
N HIS A 157 36.23 -14.98 -45.16
CA HIS A 157 36.94 -13.67 -45.05
C HIS A 157 35.92 -12.49 -45.17
N SER A 158 36.31 -11.20 -45.21
CA SER A 158 36.76 -10.32 -44.10
C SER A 158 37.34 -8.98 -44.64
N LYS A 159 36.67 -7.82 -44.46
CA LYS A 159 37.20 -6.41 -44.49
C LYS A 159 36.07 -5.42 -44.10
N VAL A 160 36.19 -4.55 -43.07
CA VAL A 160 37.00 -3.29 -42.94
C VAL A 160 36.32 -2.12 -43.69
N ASP A 161 36.06 -0.94 -43.13
CA ASP A 161 36.50 -0.32 -41.86
C ASP A 161 35.38 0.51 -41.16
N ALA A 162 35.68 1.16 -40.02
CA ALA A 162 34.72 1.92 -39.19
C ALA A 162 34.80 3.45 -39.31
N SER A 163 33.70 4.17 -39.00
CA SER A 163 33.75 5.54 -38.43
C SER A 163 32.38 6.08 -37.92
N GLU A 164 32.43 6.89 -36.84
CA GLU A 164 31.50 7.98 -36.45
C GLU A 164 30.18 7.69 -35.66
N ARG A 165 30.25 8.00 -34.34
CA ARG A 165 29.29 8.78 -33.52
C ARG A 165 27.81 8.35 -33.39
N GLY A 166 27.50 7.65 -32.30
CA GLY A 166 26.20 7.78 -31.60
C GLY A 166 26.26 8.86 -30.48
N PRO A 167 25.14 9.53 -30.13
CA PRO A 167 25.09 10.51 -29.04
C PRO A 167 25.14 9.84 -27.66
N LYS A 168 25.67 10.55 -26.66
CA LYS A 168 25.73 10.08 -25.27
C LYS A 168 24.40 10.35 -24.55
N ALA A 169 23.69 9.30 -24.16
CA ALA A 169 22.81 9.37 -23.01
C ALA A 169 23.66 9.56 -21.73
N VAL A 170 23.15 10.30 -20.74
CA VAL A 170 23.83 10.52 -19.46
C VAL A 170 22.98 9.88 -18.36
N GLU A 171 23.12 8.57 -18.20
CA GLU A 171 22.63 7.90 -17.01
C GLU A 171 23.49 8.31 -15.80
N LYS A 172 22.82 8.77 -14.77
CA LYS A 172 23.41 9.14 -13.49
C LYS A 172 22.49 8.60 -12.40
N THR A 173 22.55 7.29 -12.16
CA THR A 173 21.89 6.68 -11.00
C THR A 173 22.47 7.28 -9.72
N ALA A 174 21.62 7.93 -8.93
CA ALA A 174 21.96 8.40 -7.60
C ALA A 174 21.62 7.32 -6.56
N SER A 175 22.46 7.19 -5.52
CA SER A 175 22.09 6.49 -4.29
C SER A 175 21.05 7.32 -3.53
N GLY A 176 20.04 6.66 -2.93
CA GLY A 176 18.86 7.33 -2.39
C GLY A 176 19.11 8.33 -1.26
N ASP A 177 20.25 8.23 -0.55
CA ASP A 177 20.58 9.07 0.61
C ASP A 177 20.82 10.56 0.30
N ASP A 178 21.02 10.92 -0.97
CA ASP A 178 21.40 12.29 -1.42
C ASP A 178 20.26 13.03 -2.17
N MET A 179 19.07 12.43 -2.35
CA MET A 179 17.97 13.05 -3.11
C MET A 179 17.15 14.04 -2.27
N THR A 180 16.88 15.22 -2.83
CA THR A 180 15.97 16.22 -2.24
C THR A 180 14.52 15.74 -2.20
N PRO A 181 13.62 16.32 -1.36
CA PRO A 181 12.19 16.00 -1.37
C PRO A 181 11.52 16.29 -2.73
N GLU A 182 12.05 17.27 -3.47
CA GLU A 182 11.66 17.55 -4.85
C GLU A 182 12.07 16.40 -5.77
N GLU A 183 13.32 15.95 -5.74
CA GLU A 183 13.81 14.82 -6.54
C GLU A 183 13.14 13.48 -6.14
N GLN A 184 12.78 13.27 -4.88
CA GLN A 184 12.02 12.09 -4.46
C GLN A 184 10.59 12.11 -5.00
N TYR A 185 9.88 13.24 -4.92
CA TYR A 185 8.56 13.38 -5.53
C TYR A 185 8.63 13.33 -7.07
N GLN A 186 9.67 13.92 -7.67
CA GLN A 186 9.89 13.84 -9.12
C GLN A 186 10.28 12.42 -9.55
N THR A 187 11.10 11.65 -8.82
CA THR A 187 11.41 10.26 -9.19
C THR A 187 10.24 9.32 -8.98
N SER A 188 9.42 9.46 -7.93
CA SER A 188 8.17 8.69 -7.80
C SER A 188 7.15 9.08 -8.88
N SER A 189 6.98 10.38 -9.17
CA SER A 189 6.12 10.86 -10.26
C SER A 189 6.64 10.49 -11.66
N VAL A 190 7.94 10.53 -11.91
CA VAL A 190 8.56 10.17 -13.19
C VAL A 190 8.68 8.66 -13.36
N MET A 191 8.89 7.87 -12.30
CA MET A 191 8.75 6.41 -12.37
C MET A 191 7.29 6.01 -12.60
N ALA A 192 6.32 6.73 -12.02
CA ALA A 192 4.91 6.53 -12.33
C ALA A 192 4.52 6.95 -13.77
N GLN A 193 5.10 8.04 -14.29
CA GLN A 193 5.00 8.41 -15.71
C GLN A 193 5.81 7.48 -16.63
N ALA A 194 6.78 6.74 -16.07
CA ALA A 194 7.62 5.72 -16.71
C ALA A 194 7.16 4.27 -16.43
N SER A 195 5.91 4.08 -15.99
CA SER A 195 5.05 3.15 -16.72
C SER A 195 5.14 3.44 -18.23
N PRO A 196 4.84 2.51 -19.14
CA PRO A 196 4.89 2.75 -20.59
C PRO A 196 3.74 3.63 -21.12
N GLY A 197 3.35 4.66 -20.36
CA GLY A 197 2.76 5.91 -20.85
C GLY A 197 3.82 6.84 -21.46
N GLY A 198 5.11 6.61 -21.18
CA GLY A 198 6.17 6.99 -22.12
C GLY A 198 5.89 6.36 -23.49
N SER A 199 5.85 7.17 -24.54
CA SER A 199 5.41 6.76 -25.89
C SER A 199 6.26 5.61 -26.47
N LEU A 200 5.83 4.37 -26.21
CA LEU A 200 6.08 3.24 -27.10
C LEU A 200 5.55 3.68 -28.46
N SER A 201 6.48 3.91 -29.40
CA SER A 201 6.18 4.59 -30.65
C SER A 201 5.03 3.87 -31.35
N ARG A 202 3.88 4.56 -31.47
CA ARG A 202 2.64 4.02 -32.04
C ARG A 202 2.98 3.21 -33.29
N PRO A 203 2.76 1.88 -33.30
CA PRO A 203 3.23 1.03 -34.38
C PRO A 203 2.66 1.57 -35.69
N PRO A 204 3.49 1.78 -36.72
CA PRO A 204 3.23 2.74 -37.79
C PRO A 204 1.90 2.42 -38.48
N THR A 205 0.89 3.23 -38.17
CA THR A 205 -0.56 3.00 -38.39
C THR A 205 -0.84 1.84 -39.32
N THR A 206 -1.08 0.64 -38.74
CA THR A 206 -1.27 -0.59 -39.52
C THR A 206 -2.52 -0.44 -40.38
N LEU A 207 -2.31 -0.15 -41.67
CA LEU A 207 -3.38 0.14 -42.62
C LEU A 207 -4.23 -1.11 -42.82
N VAL A 208 -5.40 -1.13 -42.20
CA VAL A 208 -6.49 -2.03 -42.59
C VAL A 208 -6.87 -1.65 -44.02
N THR A 209 -6.38 -2.42 -45.00
CA THR A 209 -6.71 -2.23 -46.41
C THR A 209 -8.12 -2.75 -46.68
N ALA A 210 -9.11 -2.06 -46.13
CA ALA A 210 -10.53 -2.39 -46.25
C ALA A 210 -10.93 -2.44 -47.74
N GLY A 211 -11.50 -3.56 -48.17
CA GLY A 211 -11.85 -3.85 -49.57
C GLY A 211 -13.09 -3.12 -50.10
N ALA A 212 -13.30 -1.85 -49.75
CA ALA A 212 -14.46 -1.06 -50.15
C ALA A 212 -14.12 0.42 -50.40
N LYS A 213 -14.88 1.08 -51.27
CA LYS A 213 -14.79 2.54 -51.49
C LYS A 213 -15.59 3.30 -50.43
N THR A 214 -15.11 3.33 -49.20
CA THR A 214 -15.58 4.26 -48.17
C THR A 214 -15.05 5.66 -48.43
N LYS A 215 -15.83 6.69 -48.03
CA LYS A 215 -15.36 8.08 -48.00
C LYS A 215 -14.28 8.24 -46.93
N ILE A 216 -13.30 9.12 -47.15
CA ILE A 216 -12.29 9.44 -46.14
C ILE A 216 -12.95 10.24 -45.00
N SER A 217 -12.69 9.82 -43.76
CA SER A 217 -13.14 10.49 -42.53
C SER A 217 -11.96 11.20 -41.88
N PHE A 218 -12.19 12.41 -41.40
CA PHE A 218 -11.15 13.20 -40.76
C PHE A 218 -10.69 12.55 -39.45
N ASN A 219 -11.60 12.11 -38.57
CA ASN A 219 -11.20 11.49 -37.30
C ASN A 219 -10.58 10.10 -37.48
N ARG A 220 -11.07 9.29 -38.42
CA ARG A 220 -10.57 7.93 -38.64
C ARG A 220 -9.22 7.91 -39.36
N ASP A 221 -9.11 8.67 -40.45
CA ASP A 221 -8.03 8.47 -41.42
C ASP A 221 -6.96 9.59 -41.40
N ILE A 222 -7.34 10.82 -41.03
CA ILE A 222 -6.49 12.02 -41.25
C ILE A 222 -5.93 12.60 -39.95
N ARG A 223 -6.78 12.88 -38.96
CA ARG A 223 -6.41 13.41 -37.64
C ARG A 223 -5.33 12.56 -36.96
N PRO A 224 -5.36 11.21 -36.96
CA PRO A 224 -4.30 10.42 -36.34
C PRO A 224 -2.95 10.63 -37.04
N ILE A 225 -2.93 10.79 -38.36
CA ILE A 225 -1.70 11.06 -39.12
C ILE A 225 -1.14 12.45 -38.74
N LEU A 226 -2.00 13.47 -38.66
CA LEU A 226 -1.62 14.82 -38.24
C LEU A 226 -1.12 14.85 -36.78
N SER A 227 -1.75 14.09 -35.88
CA SER A 227 -1.36 13.97 -34.49
C SER A 227 0.00 13.26 -34.34
N ASP A 228 0.16 12.13 -35.03
CA ASP A 228 1.41 11.36 -35.09
C ASP A 228 2.57 12.21 -35.63
N ASN A 229 2.36 12.99 -36.70
CA ASN A 229 3.45 13.57 -37.50
C ASN A 229 3.61 15.10 -37.41
N CYS A 230 2.51 15.85 -37.29
CA CYS A 230 2.48 17.29 -37.55
C CYS A 230 2.24 18.15 -36.29
N PHE A 231 1.40 17.71 -35.35
CA PHE A 231 1.02 18.48 -34.15
C PHE A 231 2.22 18.82 -33.24
N HIS A 232 3.34 18.10 -33.35
CA HIS A 232 4.58 18.44 -32.66
C HIS A 232 5.10 19.85 -33.00
N CYS A 233 4.87 20.32 -34.24
CA CYS A 233 5.31 21.63 -34.74
C CYS A 233 4.13 22.56 -35.08
N HIS A 234 2.92 22.03 -35.20
CA HIS A 234 1.71 22.74 -35.63
C HIS A 234 0.48 22.37 -34.79
N GLY A 235 0.66 22.16 -33.48
CA GLY A 235 -0.40 21.82 -32.52
C GLY A 235 -0.64 22.92 -31.47
N PRO A 236 -1.35 22.59 -30.37
CA PRO A 236 -1.76 23.59 -29.38
C PRO A 236 -0.62 24.21 -28.57
N ASP A 237 0.49 23.50 -28.33
CA ASP A 237 1.68 24.07 -27.68
C ASP A 237 2.24 25.26 -28.49
N GLU A 238 2.67 26.29 -27.77
CA GLU A 238 3.24 27.54 -28.32
C GLU A 238 4.77 27.52 -28.31
N GLY A 239 5.41 26.79 -27.39
CA GLY A 239 6.86 26.66 -27.34
C GLY A 239 7.42 25.90 -28.54
N GLY A 240 6.71 24.86 -29.00
CA GLY A 240 7.07 24.08 -30.19
C GLY A 240 6.63 24.66 -31.54
N ARG A 241 5.68 25.62 -31.57
CA ARG A 241 4.94 25.99 -32.79
C ARG A 241 5.83 26.60 -33.88
N LYS A 242 5.51 26.32 -35.15
CA LYS A 242 6.19 26.84 -36.34
C LYS A 242 5.20 27.55 -37.26
N ALA A 243 5.63 28.71 -37.79
CA ALA A 243 4.85 29.60 -38.65
C ALA A 243 3.46 29.99 -38.08
N ASP A 244 3.30 29.95 -36.76
CA ASP A 244 2.05 30.11 -36.00
C ASP A 244 0.87 29.22 -36.45
N LEU A 245 1.13 28.26 -37.34
CA LEU A 245 0.15 27.38 -37.96
C LEU A 245 -0.34 26.33 -36.97
N ARG A 246 -1.67 26.27 -36.84
CA ARG A 246 -2.43 25.27 -36.06
C ARG A 246 -3.10 24.28 -37.02
N LEU A 247 -2.51 23.09 -37.19
CA LEU A 247 -3.06 21.98 -37.99
C LEU A 247 -4.07 21.12 -37.20
N ASP A 248 -4.27 21.43 -35.92
CA ASP A 248 -5.29 20.85 -35.02
C ASP A 248 -6.63 21.62 -35.02
N LEU A 249 -6.66 22.82 -35.62
CA LEU A 249 -7.86 23.68 -35.73
C LEU A 249 -8.27 23.90 -37.19
N ARG A 250 -9.58 23.83 -37.46
CA ARG A 250 -10.15 23.96 -38.82
C ARG A 250 -9.90 25.34 -39.42
N GLN A 251 -10.08 26.38 -38.60
CA GLN A 251 -10.09 27.80 -38.96
C GLN A 251 -8.74 28.30 -39.49
N THR A 252 -7.66 27.66 -39.06
CA THR A 252 -6.27 27.92 -39.46
C THR A 252 -5.78 26.94 -40.54
N SER A 253 -6.34 25.73 -40.60
CA SER A 253 -5.93 24.68 -41.54
C SER A 253 -6.54 24.82 -42.93
N ILE A 254 -7.82 25.20 -43.03
CA ILE A 254 -8.61 25.12 -44.26
C ILE A 254 -9.07 26.52 -44.71
N VAL A 255 -8.91 26.80 -46.01
CA VAL A 255 -9.32 28.07 -46.62
C VAL A 255 -10.82 28.31 -46.45
N SER A 256 -11.15 29.52 -46.01
CA SER A 256 -12.50 29.96 -45.68
C SER A 256 -12.65 31.48 -45.89
N GLU A 257 -13.89 32.00 -45.89
CA GLU A 257 -14.13 33.45 -46.03
C GLU A 257 -13.45 34.29 -44.92
N SER A 258 -13.20 33.67 -43.75
CA SER A 258 -12.49 34.26 -42.62
C SER A 258 -10.97 34.08 -42.65
N ASN A 259 -10.45 33.19 -43.49
CA ASN A 259 -9.02 32.92 -43.61
C ASN A 259 -8.68 32.40 -45.02
N ALA A 260 -8.15 33.28 -45.87
CA ALA A 260 -7.77 32.98 -47.25
C ALA A 260 -6.32 32.47 -47.39
N GLU A 261 -5.54 32.48 -46.31
CA GLU A 261 -4.09 32.15 -46.31
C GLU A 261 -3.81 30.77 -45.67
N ALA A 262 -4.86 30.02 -45.33
CA ALA A 262 -4.75 28.66 -44.79
C ALA A 262 -4.15 27.67 -45.81
N PRO A 263 -3.34 26.68 -45.38
CA PRO A 263 -2.52 25.89 -46.29
C PRO A 263 -3.26 24.74 -47.02
N ILE A 264 -4.55 24.50 -46.73
CA ILE A 264 -5.37 23.49 -47.41
C ILE A 264 -6.55 24.16 -48.14
N VAL A 265 -6.60 23.95 -49.46
CA VAL A 265 -7.68 24.41 -50.34
C VAL A 265 -8.60 23.23 -50.70
N PRO A 266 -9.87 23.22 -50.21
CA PRO A 266 -10.83 22.17 -50.53
C PRO A 266 -10.96 21.90 -52.04
N GLY A 267 -10.67 20.68 -52.47
CA GLY A 267 -10.81 20.22 -53.85
C GLY A 267 -9.64 20.53 -54.79
N ASP A 268 -8.65 21.35 -54.40
CA ASP A 268 -7.49 21.67 -55.26
C ASP A 268 -6.15 21.38 -54.55
N LEU A 269 -5.47 20.35 -55.05
CA LEU A 269 -4.14 19.96 -54.57
C LEU A 269 -3.05 20.97 -54.96
N ASN A 270 -3.16 21.63 -56.12
CA ASN A 270 -2.11 22.53 -56.62
C ASN A 270 -2.16 23.93 -55.96
N ALA A 271 -3.27 24.22 -55.27
CA ALA A 271 -3.42 25.41 -54.44
C ALA A 271 -3.23 25.11 -52.93
N SER A 272 -3.08 23.84 -52.55
CA SER A 272 -2.88 23.42 -51.17
C SER A 272 -1.39 23.28 -50.84
N GLU A 273 -0.75 24.35 -50.33
CA GLU A 273 0.66 24.30 -49.92
C GLU A 273 0.93 23.12 -48.96
N PHE A 274 0.00 22.78 -48.07
CA PHE A 274 0.12 21.61 -47.20
C PHE A 274 0.42 20.32 -47.99
N PHE A 275 -0.21 20.14 -49.15
CA PHE A 275 0.00 18.93 -49.97
C PHE A 275 1.37 18.90 -50.63
N ASP A 276 1.88 20.05 -51.10
CA ASP A 276 3.24 20.16 -51.65
C ASP A 276 4.30 19.91 -50.56
N ARG A 277 4.11 20.48 -49.37
CA ARG A 277 4.98 20.30 -48.20
C ARG A 277 5.13 18.84 -47.78
N ILE A 278 4.06 18.05 -47.80
CA ILE A 278 4.12 16.61 -47.46
C ILE A 278 4.55 15.71 -48.63
N SER A 279 4.56 16.23 -49.87
CA SER A 279 4.85 15.46 -51.08
C SER A 279 6.25 15.72 -51.67
N THR A 280 6.89 16.83 -51.30
CA THR A 280 8.24 17.17 -51.77
C THR A 280 9.31 16.24 -51.16
N THR A 281 10.40 16.07 -51.92
CA THR A 281 11.62 15.36 -51.49
C THR A 281 12.78 16.32 -51.21
N ASP A 282 12.56 17.63 -51.28
CA ASP A 282 13.57 18.63 -50.92
C ASP A 282 13.70 18.72 -49.40
N PRO A 283 14.88 18.48 -48.80
CA PRO A 283 15.06 18.50 -47.34
C PRO A 283 14.69 19.82 -46.66
N ASP A 284 14.79 20.95 -47.36
CA ASP A 284 14.55 22.29 -46.79
C ASP A 284 13.06 22.67 -46.80
N ASP A 285 12.27 22.10 -47.72
CA ASP A 285 10.82 22.34 -47.86
C ASP A 285 9.92 21.20 -47.31
N GLN A 286 10.47 19.99 -47.09
CA GLN A 286 9.74 18.78 -46.68
C GLN A 286 9.16 18.87 -45.26
N MET A 287 7.90 18.44 -45.10
CA MET A 287 7.20 18.32 -43.82
C MET A 287 6.65 16.89 -43.60
N PRO A 288 6.88 16.25 -42.43
CA PRO A 288 7.75 16.70 -41.34
C PRO A 288 9.23 16.81 -41.78
N PRO A 289 10.00 17.77 -41.23
CA PRO A 289 11.38 17.99 -41.66
C PRO A 289 12.29 16.83 -41.19
N PRO A 290 13.40 16.54 -41.90
CA PRO A 290 14.19 15.33 -41.64
C PRO A 290 14.81 15.21 -40.23
N ASP A 291 14.99 16.33 -39.53
CA ASP A 291 15.50 16.45 -38.17
C ASP A 291 14.44 16.15 -37.09
N SER A 292 13.15 16.26 -37.42
CA SER A 292 12.04 15.82 -36.54
C SER A 292 12.02 14.30 -36.30
N HIS A 293 12.77 13.55 -37.13
CA HIS A 293 12.78 12.08 -37.22
C HIS A 293 11.42 11.43 -37.56
N LYS A 294 10.37 12.21 -37.80
CA LYS A 294 9.05 11.74 -38.25
C LYS A 294 8.99 11.71 -39.77
N ARG A 295 8.21 10.78 -40.34
CA ARG A 295 8.08 10.59 -41.80
C ARG A 295 6.70 10.08 -42.15
N LEU A 296 6.03 10.77 -43.08
CA LEU A 296 4.78 10.29 -43.68
C LEU A 296 5.08 9.16 -44.68
N THR A 297 4.33 8.06 -44.57
CA THR A 297 4.38 6.97 -45.54
C THR A 297 3.67 7.35 -46.84
N PRO A 298 4.01 6.72 -47.99
CA PRO A 298 3.33 6.99 -49.27
C PRO A 298 1.80 6.78 -49.22
N ALA A 299 1.33 5.86 -48.37
CA ALA A 299 -0.09 5.60 -48.17
C ALA A 299 -0.77 6.69 -47.32
N GLN A 300 -0.10 7.23 -46.29
CA GLN A 300 -0.60 8.38 -45.53
C GLN A 300 -0.69 9.64 -46.40
N ILE A 301 0.29 9.87 -47.28
CA ILE A 301 0.24 10.96 -48.28
C ILE A 301 -0.93 10.75 -49.27
N ALA A 302 -1.21 9.50 -49.66
CA ALA A 302 -2.36 9.17 -50.51
C ALA A 302 -3.71 9.41 -49.81
N LEU A 303 -3.82 9.17 -48.50
CA LEU A 303 -5.03 9.50 -47.71
C LEU A 303 -5.27 11.01 -47.66
N PHE A 304 -4.24 11.82 -47.35
CA PHE A 304 -4.33 13.29 -47.43
C PHE A 304 -4.75 13.75 -48.83
N LYS A 305 -4.14 13.18 -49.88
CA LYS A 305 -4.46 13.50 -51.27
C LYS A 305 -5.93 13.26 -51.59
N GLN A 306 -6.47 12.10 -51.19
CA GLN A 306 -7.86 11.75 -51.44
C GLN A 306 -8.81 12.64 -50.62
N TRP A 307 -8.52 12.90 -49.35
CA TRP A 307 -9.33 13.77 -48.48
C TRP A 307 -9.43 15.21 -49.00
N ILE A 308 -8.32 15.80 -49.47
CA ILE A 308 -8.33 17.15 -50.06
C ILE A 308 -9.19 17.17 -51.33
N LEU A 309 -9.05 16.17 -52.22
CA LEU A 309 -9.88 16.03 -53.42
C LEU A 309 -11.36 15.75 -53.12
N GLU A 310 -11.68 15.11 -52.00
CA GLU A 310 -13.05 14.90 -51.48
C GLU A 310 -13.63 16.16 -50.80
N GLY A 311 -12.89 17.28 -50.79
CA GLY A 311 -13.33 18.58 -50.28
C GLY A 311 -12.85 18.93 -48.87
N ALA A 312 -11.86 18.21 -48.34
CA ALA A 312 -11.26 18.43 -47.02
C ALA A 312 -12.30 18.56 -45.89
N GLU A 313 -13.32 17.70 -45.87
CA GLU A 313 -14.36 17.74 -44.83
C GLU A 313 -13.73 17.48 -43.46
N TRP A 314 -13.96 18.42 -42.53
CA TRP A 314 -13.32 18.43 -41.22
C TRP A 314 -14.31 18.06 -40.13
N GLU A 315 -13.91 17.14 -39.25
CA GLU A 315 -14.73 16.65 -38.15
C GLU A 315 -14.17 17.14 -36.79
N GLU A 316 -15.05 17.60 -35.90
CA GLU A 316 -14.74 17.74 -34.47
C GLU A 316 -14.35 16.37 -33.87
N HIS A 317 -13.59 16.35 -32.77
CA HIS A 317 -13.08 15.07 -32.25
C HIS A 317 -14.23 14.21 -31.71
N TRP A 318 -14.28 12.94 -32.12
CA TRP A 318 -15.37 12.02 -31.78
C TRP A 318 -15.66 11.95 -30.28
N ALA A 319 -14.61 12.00 -29.43
CA ALA A 319 -14.73 11.94 -27.98
C ALA A 319 -15.25 13.24 -27.33
N PHE A 320 -15.14 14.39 -28.01
CA PHE A 320 -15.56 15.70 -27.50
C PHE A 320 -16.96 16.12 -27.99
N ILE A 321 -17.52 15.40 -28.98
CA ILE A 321 -18.93 15.53 -29.39
C ILE A 321 -19.79 14.67 -28.44
N PRO A 322 -20.91 15.17 -27.87
CA PRO A 322 -21.80 14.35 -27.04
C PRO A 322 -22.28 13.09 -27.75
N PRO A 323 -22.32 11.92 -27.07
CA PRO A 323 -22.73 10.67 -27.69
C PRO A 323 -24.19 10.71 -28.14
N LYS A 324 -24.50 9.94 -29.19
CA LYS A 324 -25.81 9.99 -29.86
C LYS A 324 -26.48 8.62 -29.84
N VAL A 325 -27.81 8.60 -29.88
CA VAL A 325 -28.60 7.37 -30.02
C VAL A 325 -28.26 6.73 -31.37
N GLU A 326 -27.47 5.67 -31.33
CA GLU A 326 -26.96 4.98 -32.52
C GLU A 326 -28.02 4.09 -33.19
N ALA A 327 -27.91 3.97 -34.51
CA ALA A 327 -28.86 3.20 -35.32
C ALA A 327 -28.56 1.70 -35.24
N ILE A 328 -29.21 1.01 -34.30
CA ILE A 328 -29.05 -0.43 -34.04
C ILE A 328 -29.12 -1.26 -35.34
N PRO A 329 -28.09 -2.06 -35.68
CA PRO A 329 -28.06 -2.81 -36.95
C PRO A 329 -29.20 -3.83 -37.09
N THR A 330 -29.98 -3.69 -38.17
CA THR A 330 -31.23 -4.45 -38.42
C THR A 330 -31.04 -5.93 -38.78
N MET A 331 -29.83 -6.47 -38.58
CA MET A 331 -29.40 -7.80 -38.98
C MET A 331 -30.15 -8.90 -38.23
N LYS A 332 -30.35 -10.04 -38.90
CA LYS A 332 -30.96 -11.24 -38.32
C LYS A 332 -29.98 -12.40 -38.40
N SER A 333 -29.66 -12.96 -37.24
CA SER A 333 -28.80 -14.13 -37.06
C SER A 333 -29.20 -14.78 -35.75
N ASP A 334 -29.23 -16.11 -35.70
CA ASP A 334 -29.58 -16.88 -34.49
C ASP A 334 -28.50 -16.76 -33.39
N TRP A 335 -27.34 -16.19 -33.73
CA TRP A 335 -26.27 -15.83 -32.77
C TRP A 335 -26.59 -14.60 -31.93
N VAL A 336 -27.42 -13.66 -32.42
CA VAL A 336 -27.68 -12.37 -31.75
C VAL A 336 -28.59 -12.56 -30.53
N ARG A 337 -28.07 -12.28 -29.33
CA ARG A 337 -28.82 -12.35 -28.05
C ARG A 337 -29.32 -10.97 -27.59
N ASN A 338 -28.53 -9.92 -27.78
CA ASN A 338 -28.90 -8.53 -27.51
C ASN A 338 -28.31 -7.57 -28.56
N ASP A 339 -28.44 -6.26 -28.36
CA ASP A 339 -28.09 -5.28 -29.39
C ASP A 339 -26.57 -5.02 -29.48
N ILE A 340 -25.79 -5.31 -28.42
CA ILE A 340 -24.31 -5.40 -28.47
C ILE A 340 -23.88 -6.35 -29.61
N ASP A 341 -24.48 -7.54 -29.67
CA ASP A 341 -24.17 -8.55 -30.68
C ASP A 341 -24.46 -8.06 -32.11
N ARG A 342 -25.36 -7.09 -32.29
CA ARG A 342 -25.65 -6.50 -33.61
C ARG A 342 -24.52 -5.61 -34.09
N PHE A 343 -23.98 -4.77 -33.20
CA PHE A 343 -22.83 -3.92 -33.52
C PHE A 343 -21.57 -4.74 -33.74
N VAL A 344 -21.36 -5.81 -32.98
CA VAL A 344 -20.23 -6.74 -33.16
C VAL A 344 -20.37 -7.55 -34.44
N LEU A 345 -21.53 -8.16 -34.70
CA LEU A 345 -21.76 -8.95 -35.92
C LEU A 345 -21.69 -8.10 -37.20
N ALA A 346 -22.10 -6.84 -37.16
CA ALA A 346 -21.92 -5.90 -38.26
C ALA A 346 -20.42 -5.69 -38.57
N ASN A 347 -19.63 -5.36 -37.54
CA ASN A 347 -18.18 -5.14 -37.67
C ASN A 347 -17.44 -6.40 -38.17
N LEU A 348 -17.79 -7.58 -37.64
CA LEU A 348 -17.25 -8.86 -38.10
C LEU A 348 -17.58 -9.14 -39.57
N GLN A 349 -18.79 -8.83 -40.04
CA GLN A 349 -19.15 -9.02 -41.45
C GLN A 349 -18.49 -8.01 -42.39
N GLU A 350 -18.25 -6.76 -41.96
CA GLU A 350 -17.46 -5.79 -42.72
C GLU A 350 -15.99 -6.25 -42.87
N GLU A 351 -15.43 -6.90 -41.83
CA GLU A 351 -14.13 -7.58 -41.86
C GLU A 351 -14.15 -8.97 -42.51
N GLY A 352 -15.31 -9.49 -42.96
CA GLY A 352 -15.43 -10.83 -43.54
C GLY A 352 -15.12 -11.98 -42.58
N LEU A 353 -15.18 -11.74 -41.27
CA LEU A 353 -15.06 -12.74 -40.21
C LEU A 353 -16.44 -13.28 -39.78
N ALA A 354 -16.43 -14.43 -39.13
CA ALA A 354 -17.57 -14.97 -38.39
C ALA A 354 -17.28 -14.95 -36.88
N PRO A 355 -18.30 -14.75 -36.01
CA PRO A 355 -18.13 -14.95 -34.58
C PRO A 355 -17.90 -16.44 -34.26
N SER A 356 -17.26 -16.70 -33.12
CA SER A 356 -17.09 -18.04 -32.59
C SER A 356 -18.40 -18.62 -32.03
N GLU A 357 -18.43 -19.95 -31.89
CA GLU A 357 -19.50 -20.66 -31.17
C GLU A 357 -19.55 -20.24 -29.69
N GLU A 358 -20.68 -20.51 -29.03
CA GLU A 358 -20.80 -20.27 -27.59
C GLU A 358 -19.89 -21.23 -26.81
N ALA A 359 -19.26 -20.73 -25.75
CA ALA A 359 -18.45 -21.55 -24.85
C ALA A 359 -19.29 -22.63 -24.16
N ASP A 360 -18.63 -23.70 -23.71
CA ASP A 360 -19.27 -24.74 -22.93
C ASP A 360 -19.69 -24.22 -21.53
N ARG A 361 -20.51 -25.00 -20.83
CA ARG A 361 -21.10 -24.55 -19.56
C ARG A 361 -20.08 -24.48 -18.40
N TYR A 362 -18.98 -25.23 -18.43
CA TYR A 362 -17.93 -25.12 -17.42
C TYR A 362 -17.15 -23.81 -17.62
N THR A 363 -16.74 -23.53 -18.86
CA THR A 363 -16.13 -22.24 -19.24
C THR A 363 -17.02 -21.05 -18.86
N LEU A 364 -18.31 -21.10 -19.20
CA LEU A 364 -19.24 -19.99 -18.94
C LEU A 364 -19.39 -19.66 -17.45
N ILE A 365 -19.52 -20.66 -16.56
CA ILE A 365 -19.62 -20.36 -15.11
C ILE A 365 -18.29 -19.92 -14.52
N ARG A 366 -17.17 -20.57 -14.86
CA ARG A 366 -15.85 -20.13 -14.37
C ARG A 366 -15.57 -18.68 -14.78
N ARG A 367 -15.83 -18.34 -16.05
CA ARG A 367 -15.68 -16.97 -16.57
C ARG A 367 -16.57 -15.97 -15.82
N ALA A 368 -17.87 -16.27 -15.68
CA ALA A 368 -18.83 -15.35 -15.06
C ALA A 368 -18.57 -15.13 -13.56
N THR A 369 -18.24 -16.17 -12.80
CA THR A 369 -17.98 -16.05 -11.35
C THR A 369 -16.65 -15.34 -11.10
N LEU A 370 -15.59 -15.63 -11.86
CA LEU A 370 -14.32 -14.90 -11.76
C LEU A 370 -14.48 -13.42 -12.09
N ASP A 371 -15.21 -13.08 -13.17
CA ASP A 371 -15.46 -11.69 -13.55
C ASP A 371 -16.28 -10.94 -12.52
N LEU A 372 -17.40 -11.50 -12.06
CA LEU A 372 -18.28 -10.74 -11.17
C LEU A 372 -17.76 -10.69 -9.74
N THR A 373 -17.13 -11.75 -9.23
CA THR A 373 -16.78 -11.87 -7.80
C THR A 373 -15.28 -11.96 -7.50
N GLY A 374 -14.43 -12.22 -8.49
CA GLY A 374 -13.01 -12.49 -8.28
C GLY A 374 -12.70 -13.79 -7.55
N LEU A 375 -13.62 -14.74 -7.56
CA LEU A 375 -13.52 -16.05 -6.90
C LEU A 375 -13.86 -17.16 -7.91
N PRO A 376 -13.33 -18.39 -7.73
CA PRO A 376 -13.79 -19.54 -8.48
C PRO A 376 -15.24 -19.90 -8.06
N PRO A 377 -16.05 -20.49 -8.97
CA PRO A 377 -17.29 -21.15 -8.56
C PRO A 377 -16.97 -22.38 -7.71
N THR A 378 -17.87 -22.76 -6.81
CA THR A 378 -17.73 -24.04 -6.08
C THR A 378 -18.10 -25.22 -7.01
N PRO A 379 -17.66 -26.46 -6.73
CA PRO A 379 -18.06 -27.63 -7.51
C PRO A 379 -19.58 -27.82 -7.58
N GLU A 380 -20.29 -27.46 -6.51
CA GLU A 380 -21.76 -27.51 -6.43
C GLU A 380 -22.42 -26.42 -7.28
N ASP A 381 -21.85 -25.20 -7.32
CA ASP A 381 -22.25 -24.14 -8.24
C ASP A 381 -22.09 -24.56 -9.71
N VAL A 382 -20.95 -25.19 -10.03
CA VAL A 382 -20.67 -25.73 -11.37
C VAL A 382 -21.64 -26.84 -11.72
N GLU A 383 -21.85 -27.83 -10.84
CA GLU A 383 -22.78 -28.93 -11.12
C GLU A 383 -24.21 -28.42 -11.33
N ALA A 384 -24.69 -27.53 -10.47
CA ALA A 384 -26.03 -26.94 -10.59
C ALA A 384 -26.20 -26.20 -11.93
N PHE A 385 -25.24 -25.34 -12.31
CA PHE A 385 -25.31 -24.61 -13.56
C PHE A 385 -25.11 -25.50 -14.80
N VAL A 386 -24.23 -26.50 -14.76
CA VAL A 386 -24.00 -27.40 -15.90
C VAL A 386 -25.22 -28.29 -16.13
N ASN A 387 -25.90 -28.72 -15.08
CA ASN A 387 -27.10 -29.57 -15.19
C ASN A 387 -28.37 -28.80 -15.56
N ASP A 388 -28.53 -27.53 -15.16
CA ASP A 388 -29.71 -26.75 -15.55
C ASP A 388 -29.72 -26.45 -17.07
N ARG A 389 -30.68 -27.04 -17.79
CA ARG A 389 -30.87 -26.84 -19.23
C ARG A 389 -31.93 -25.78 -19.57
N SER A 390 -32.36 -24.98 -18.59
CA SER A 390 -33.14 -23.76 -18.80
C SER A 390 -32.41 -22.80 -19.77
N PRO A 391 -33.12 -22.15 -20.71
CA PRO A 391 -32.54 -21.08 -21.51
C PRO A 391 -32.14 -19.86 -20.67
N GLU A 392 -32.72 -19.70 -19.48
CA GLU A 392 -32.47 -18.58 -18.56
C GLU A 392 -31.37 -18.86 -17.53
N ALA A 393 -30.87 -20.10 -17.42
CA ALA A 393 -29.89 -20.52 -16.41
C ALA A 393 -28.66 -19.60 -16.29
N PHE A 394 -28.20 -19.01 -17.41
CA PHE A 394 -27.06 -18.10 -17.43
C PHE A 394 -27.42 -16.67 -17.00
N ARG A 395 -28.68 -16.25 -17.22
CA ARG A 395 -29.22 -15.01 -16.65
C ARG A 395 -29.36 -15.16 -15.13
N ASP A 396 -29.95 -16.25 -14.68
CA ASP A 396 -30.17 -16.51 -13.25
C ASP A 396 -28.84 -16.65 -12.49
N LEU A 397 -27.79 -17.18 -13.15
CA LEU A 397 -26.40 -17.15 -12.68
C LEU A 397 -25.84 -15.72 -12.56
N VAL A 398 -25.89 -14.92 -13.63
CA VAL A 398 -25.38 -13.54 -13.65
C VAL A 398 -26.07 -12.68 -12.60
N ASP A 399 -27.40 -12.78 -12.47
CA ASP A 399 -28.18 -12.01 -11.50
C ASP A 399 -27.80 -12.38 -10.05
N ARG A 400 -27.67 -13.68 -9.75
CA ARG A 400 -27.20 -14.16 -8.45
C ARG A 400 -25.78 -13.70 -8.11
N LEU A 401 -24.89 -13.63 -9.10
CA LEU A 401 -23.52 -13.17 -8.92
C LEU A 401 -23.44 -11.65 -8.70
N LEU A 402 -24.26 -10.87 -9.41
CA LEU A 402 -24.38 -9.42 -9.22
C LEU A 402 -24.94 -9.03 -7.84
N ASP A 403 -25.78 -9.87 -7.23
CA ASP A 403 -26.32 -9.66 -5.87
C ASP A 403 -25.42 -10.20 -4.74
N SER A 404 -24.32 -10.88 -5.06
CA SER A 404 -23.33 -11.32 -4.07
C SER A 404 -22.53 -10.13 -3.50
N GLN A 405 -22.25 -10.13 -2.19
CA GLN A 405 -21.37 -9.12 -1.58
C GLN A 405 -19.95 -9.13 -2.16
N ALA A 406 -19.51 -10.26 -2.72
CA ALA A 406 -18.20 -10.41 -3.37
C ALA A 406 -18.09 -9.62 -4.69
N TYR A 407 -19.21 -9.19 -5.27
CA TYR A 407 -19.23 -8.28 -6.42
C TYR A 407 -18.67 -6.92 -6.05
N GLY A 408 -19.19 -6.26 -5.01
CA GLY A 408 -18.73 -4.94 -4.60
C GLY A 408 -17.27 -4.90 -4.17
N GLU A 409 -16.77 -5.97 -3.54
CA GLU A 409 -15.35 -6.15 -3.26
C GLU A 409 -14.51 -6.21 -4.55
N HIS A 410 -14.90 -7.06 -5.50
CA HIS A 410 -14.13 -7.25 -6.72
C HIS A 410 -14.20 -6.04 -7.67
N ARG A 411 -15.33 -5.32 -7.71
CA ARG A 411 -15.45 -4.04 -8.44
C ARG A 411 -14.63 -2.94 -7.76
N ALA A 412 -14.69 -2.85 -6.43
CA ALA A 412 -13.98 -1.81 -5.68
C ALA A 412 -12.47 -1.82 -5.95
N ARG A 413 -11.81 -2.98 -6.10
CA ARG A 413 -10.36 -3.04 -6.31
C ARG A 413 -9.87 -2.18 -7.49
N TYR A 414 -10.62 -2.16 -8.60
CA TYR A 414 -10.33 -1.36 -9.79
C TYR A 414 -10.52 0.14 -9.52
N TRP A 415 -11.61 0.51 -8.85
CA TRP A 415 -11.84 1.91 -8.45
C TRP A 415 -10.78 2.42 -7.46
N LEU A 416 -10.27 1.53 -6.60
CA LEU A 416 -9.23 1.83 -5.61
C LEU A 416 -7.83 1.96 -6.24
N ASP A 417 -7.58 1.33 -7.40
CA ASP A 417 -6.42 1.64 -8.26
C ASP A 417 -6.51 3.07 -8.80
N ALA A 418 -7.68 3.44 -9.36
CA ALA A 418 -7.94 4.76 -9.91
C ALA A 418 -7.90 5.87 -8.84
N ALA A 419 -8.38 5.59 -7.63
CA ALA A 419 -8.37 6.54 -6.51
C ALA A 419 -6.99 6.73 -5.86
N ARG A 420 -6.02 5.82 -6.08
CA ARG A 420 -4.78 5.65 -5.26
C ARG A 420 -5.04 5.25 -3.81
N TYR A 421 -5.94 4.30 -3.55
CA TYR A 421 -6.10 3.81 -2.17
C TYR A 421 -4.80 3.17 -1.68
N GLY A 422 -4.34 3.61 -0.50
CA GLY A 422 -3.24 3.02 0.25
C GLY A 422 -3.34 3.39 1.73
N ASP A 423 -3.02 2.45 2.60
CA ASP A 423 -3.14 2.54 4.07
C ASP A 423 -2.05 3.42 4.71
N THR A 424 -1.13 3.96 3.92
CA THR A 424 -0.03 4.83 4.34
C THR A 424 0.02 6.14 3.54
N HIS A 425 0.74 7.14 4.07
CA HIS A 425 0.86 8.48 3.46
C HIS A 425 1.69 8.53 2.18
N GLY A 426 2.74 7.71 2.08
CA GLY A 426 3.74 7.72 1.01
C GLY A 426 5.03 8.45 1.38
N LEU A 427 5.93 8.56 0.40
CA LEU A 427 7.21 9.30 0.49
C LEU A 427 8.09 8.86 1.67
N HIS A 428 9.07 9.68 2.06
CA HIS A 428 10.17 9.37 2.97
C HIS A 428 9.76 8.64 4.27
N LEU A 429 8.64 8.96 4.92
CA LEU A 429 8.28 8.34 6.21
C LEU A 429 7.20 7.25 6.12
N ASP A 430 6.39 7.26 5.05
CA ASP A 430 5.34 6.30 4.71
C ASP A 430 4.50 5.78 5.90
N ASN A 431 4.16 6.69 6.82
CA ASN A 431 3.46 6.36 8.06
C ASN A 431 2.00 5.95 7.80
N PHE A 432 1.45 5.12 8.69
CA PHE A 432 0.07 4.65 8.63
C PHE A 432 -0.97 5.79 8.73
N ARG A 433 -2.08 5.66 7.99
CA ARG A 433 -3.21 6.60 8.00
C ARG A 433 -4.56 5.89 8.00
N GLU A 434 -5.50 6.43 8.78
CA GLU A 434 -6.84 5.86 8.95
C GLU A 434 -7.74 6.23 7.76
N ILE A 435 -7.66 5.48 6.66
CA ILE A 435 -8.45 5.74 5.43
C ILE A 435 -9.32 4.55 4.98
N TRP A 436 -9.22 3.39 5.63
CA TRP A 436 -9.99 2.18 5.30
C TRP A 436 -11.52 2.35 5.28
N PRO A 437 -12.17 3.27 6.05
CA PRO A 437 -13.62 3.46 5.92
C PRO A 437 -14.05 4.01 4.55
N TYR A 438 -13.17 4.69 3.81
CA TYR A 438 -13.45 5.08 2.42
C TYR A 438 -13.47 3.87 1.47
N ARG A 439 -12.53 2.92 1.62
CA ARG A 439 -12.54 1.66 0.88
C ARG A 439 -13.86 0.90 1.09
N ASP A 440 -14.29 0.82 2.34
CA ASP A 440 -15.55 0.15 2.70
C ASP A 440 -16.78 0.88 2.16
N TRP A 441 -16.74 2.22 2.07
CA TRP A 441 -17.78 2.98 1.35
C TRP A 441 -17.84 2.62 -0.15
N VAL A 442 -16.69 2.49 -0.82
CA VAL A 442 -16.64 2.08 -2.25
C VAL A 442 -17.25 0.68 -2.44
N ILE A 443 -16.89 -0.29 -1.60
CA ILE A 443 -17.44 -1.66 -1.62
C ILE A 443 -18.97 -1.63 -1.48
N ASN A 444 -19.47 -0.87 -0.49
CA ASN A 444 -20.90 -0.72 -0.25
C ASN A 444 -21.63 0.00 -1.40
N ALA A 445 -21.01 0.99 -2.03
CA ALA A 445 -21.60 1.70 -3.18
C ALA A 445 -21.83 0.76 -4.38
N TYR A 446 -20.87 -0.12 -4.70
CA TYR A 446 -21.08 -1.15 -5.74
C TYR A 446 -22.11 -2.19 -5.32
N ASN A 447 -22.05 -2.73 -4.09
CA ASN A 447 -23.01 -3.76 -3.64
C ASN A 447 -24.47 -3.26 -3.61
N THR A 448 -24.68 -2.01 -3.19
CA THR A 448 -26.00 -1.34 -3.20
C THR A 448 -26.42 -0.80 -4.57
N ASN A 449 -25.57 -0.94 -5.60
CA ASN A 449 -25.78 -0.41 -6.95
C ASN A 449 -26.09 1.10 -6.94
N LYS A 450 -25.31 1.89 -6.20
CA LYS A 450 -25.41 3.35 -6.20
C LYS A 450 -25.24 3.86 -7.64
N PRO A 451 -26.19 4.63 -8.20
CA PRO A 451 -26.06 5.26 -9.52
C PRO A 451 -24.71 5.98 -9.68
N PHE A 452 -24.06 5.81 -10.84
CA PHE A 452 -22.70 6.31 -11.03
C PHE A 452 -22.58 7.85 -10.98
N ASP A 453 -23.64 8.58 -11.31
CA ASP A 453 -23.74 10.03 -11.12
C ASP A 453 -23.63 10.40 -9.62
N GLN A 454 -24.41 9.72 -8.76
CA GLN A 454 -24.37 9.93 -7.32
C GLN A 454 -23.05 9.44 -6.71
N PHE A 455 -22.49 8.33 -7.20
CA PHE A 455 -21.17 7.83 -6.82
C PHE A 455 -20.06 8.84 -7.16
N THR A 456 -20.18 9.58 -8.27
CA THR A 456 -19.27 10.67 -8.64
C THR A 456 -19.46 11.90 -7.76
N ILE A 457 -20.71 12.35 -7.60
CA ILE A 457 -21.07 13.54 -6.83
C ILE A 457 -20.65 13.41 -5.35
N GLU A 458 -20.88 12.25 -4.73
CA GLU A 458 -20.48 12.01 -3.35
C GLU A 458 -18.95 11.99 -3.16
N GLN A 459 -18.19 11.48 -4.13
CA GLN A 459 -16.72 11.41 -4.02
C GLN A 459 -16.04 12.76 -4.27
N LEU A 460 -16.50 13.55 -5.24
CA LEU A 460 -15.90 14.85 -5.53
C LEU A 460 -16.42 15.96 -4.59
N ALA A 461 -17.66 15.85 -4.11
CA ALA A 461 -18.37 16.94 -3.46
C ALA A 461 -19.37 16.52 -2.35
N GLY A 462 -19.27 15.31 -1.80
CA GLY A 462 -20.20 14.81 -0.78
C GLY A 462 -20.23 15.60 0.53
N ASP A 463 -19.20 16.39 0.83
CA ASP A 463 -19.14 17.35 1.94
C ASP A 463 -19.93 18.65 1.67
N LEU A 464 -20.22 18.95 0.40
CA LEU A 464 -20.96 20.13 -0.07
C LEU A 464 -22.46 19.87 -0.29
N LEU A 465 -22.92 18.62 -0.13
CA LEU A 465 -24.34 18.28 -0.26
C LEU A 465 -25.17 18.87 0.89
N PRO A 466 -26.44 19.26 0.66
CA PRO A 466 -27.28 19.81 1.72
C PRO A 466 -27.52 18.82 2.86
N ASN A 467 -27.07 19.16 4.08
CA ASN A 467 -27.08 18.29 5.28
C ASN A 467 -26.37 16.94 5.04
N PRO A 468 -25.06 16.95 4.74
CA PRO A 468 -24.38 15.79 4.19
C PRO A 468 -24.26 14.67 5.23
N THR A 469 -24.68 13.46 4.87
CA THR A 469 -24.63 12.27 5.75
C THR A 469 -23.20 11.84 6.05
N GLN A 470 -23.01 10.99 7.08
CA GLN A 470 -21.70 10.40 7.38
C GLN A 470 -21.11 9.71 6.12
N ALA A 471 -21.89 8.87 5.44
CA ALA A 471 -21.45 8.16 4.23
C ALA A 471 -21.01 9.11 3.11
N GLN A 472 -21.77 10.19 2.87
CA GLN A 472 -21.42 11.19 1.84
C GLN A 472 -20.14 11.95 2.17
N ARG A 473 -19.83 12.18 3.45
CA ARG A 473 -18.54 12.75 3.86
C ARG A 473 -17.41 11.74 3.71
N VAL A 474 -17.61 10.47 4.10
CA VAL A 474 -16.62 9.38 3.90
C VAL A 474 -16.25 9.21 2.42
N ALA A 475 -17.22 9.32 1.50
CA ALA A 475 -17.00 9.26 0.05
C ALA A 475 -15.92 10.25 -0.43
N THR A 476 -15.85 11.45 0.16
CA THR A 476 -14.86 12.47 -0.20
C THR A 476 -13.41 12.09 0.11
N GLY A 477 -13.18 10.97 0.81
CA GLY A 477 -11.89 10.33 1.00
C GLY A 477 -11.16 10.01 -0.32
N PHE A 478 -11.85 9.95 -1.46
CA PHE A 478 -11.25 9.98 -2.80
C PHE A 478 -10.22 11.12 -2.96
N ASN A 479 -10.58 12.35 -2.56
CA ASN A 479 -9.69 13.52 -2.64
C ASN A 479 -8.54 13.48 -1.63
N ARG A 480 -8.58 12.57 -0.65
CA ARG A 480 -7.54 12.35 0.37
C ARG A 480 -6.74 11.08 0.14
N CYS A 481 -7.03 10.32 -0.91
CA CYS A 481 -6.24 9.16 -1.29
C CYS A 481 -4.89 9.56 -1.92
N ASN A 482 -4.69 10.82 -2.30
CA ASN A 482 -3.40 11.36 -2.73
C ASN A 482 -2.26 11.05 -1.72
N VAL A 483 -1.03 11.01 -2.23
CA VAL A 483 0.19 10.91 -1.42
C VAL A 483 0.40 12.21 -0.64
N THR A 484 0.89 12.13 0.59
CA THR A 484 1.19 13.28 1.48
C THR A 484 2.57 13.15 2.13
N THR A 485 3.06 14.24 2.75
CA THR A 485 4.32 14.22 3.52
C THR A 485 4.23 15.01 4.82
N ALA A 486 5.17 14.73 5.72
CA ALA A 486 5.60 15.60 6.81
C ALA A 486 7.12 15.45 7.06
N GLU A 487 7.87 15.43 5.96
CA GLU A 487 9.32 15.34 5.90
C GLU A 487 10.03 16.64 6.32
N GLY A 488 11.21 16.53 6.91
CA GLY A 488 12.01 17.68 7.35
C GLY A 488 12.63 18.42 6.17
N GLY A 489 12.04 19.55 5.79
CA GLY A 489 12.48 20.37 4.65
C GLY A 489 11.45 20.50 3.53
N ALA A 490 10.33 19.76 3.61
CA ALA A 490 9.18 19.96 2.74
C ALA A 490 8.58 21.36 2.92
N ILE A 491 8.17 22.00 1.82
CA ILE A 491 7.59 23.34 1.79
C ILE A 491 6.07 23.22 1.72
N GLU A 492 5.34 23.86 2.64
CA GLU A 492 3.90 23.60 2.78
C GLU A 492 3.10 24.06 1.54
N GLU A 493 3.47 25.20 0.97
CA GLU A 493 2.89 25.77 -0.24
C GLU A 493 3.12 24.89 -1.48
N GLU A 494 4.32 24.29 -1.61
CA GLU A 494 4.67 23.36 -2.69
C GLU A 494 3.77 22.11 -2.62
N PHE A 495 3.58 21.55 -1.43
CA PHE A 495 2.75 20.35 -1.26
C PHE A 495 1.25 20.63 -1.41
N LEU A 496 0.76 21.82 -1.02
CA LEU A 496 -0.61 22.25 -1.35
C LEU A 496 -0.83 22.32 -2.87
N VAL A 497 0.13 22.86 -3.64
CA VAL A 497 0.10 22.85 -5.11
C VAL A 497 0.11 21.42 -5.65
N ARG A 498 1.00 20.53 -5.16
CA ARG A 498 1.06 19.11 -5.57
C ARG A 498 -0.25 18.36 -5.32
N TYR A 499 -0.91 18.58 -4.18
CA TYR A 499 -2.19 17.92 -3.88
C TYR A 499 -3.33 18.39 -4.79
N ALA A 500 -3.33 19.66 -5.20
CA ALA A 500 -4.29 20.18 -6.17
C ALA A 500 -3.99 19.70 -7.60
N VAL A 501 -2.72 19.67 -8.03
CA VAL A 501 -2.28 19.06 -9.30
C VAL A 501 -2.73 17.60 -9.39
N ASP A 502 -2.45 16.79 -8.36
CA ASP A 502 -2.83 15.37 -8.34
C ASP A 502 -4.34 15.21 -8.49
N ARG A 503 -5.15 16.00 -7.78
CA ARG A 503 -6.63 15.96 -7.90
C ARG A 503 -7.14 16.33 -9.29
N VAL A 504 -6.55 17.34 -9.95
CA VAL A 504 -6.89 17.69 -11.35
C VAL A 504 -6.51 16.55 -12.29
N ALA A 505 -5.27 16.03 -12.18
CA ALA A 505 -4.79 14.92 -13.00
C ALA A 505 -5.65 13.66 -12.80
N THR A 506 -6.04 13.35 -11.56
CA THR A 506 -6.99 12.27 -11.24
C THR A 506 -8.32 12.50 -11.92
N THR A 507 -8.87 13.71 -11.82
CA THR A 507 -10.24 13.97 -12.27
C THR A 507 -10.31 13.93 -13.81
N GLY A 508 -9.27 14.44 -14.48
CA GLY A 508 -9.05 14.28 -15.91
C GLY A 508 -8.89 12.83 -16.33
N ALA A 509 -8.03 12.05 -15.66
CA ALA A 509 -7.87 10.63 -15.97
C ALA A 509 -9.16 9.83 -15.72
N VAL A 510 -9.80 9.99 -14.55
CA VAL A 510 -10.89 9.13 -14.08
C VAL A 510 -12.22 9.42 -14.77
N TRP A 511 -12.63 10.68 -14.94
CA TRP A 511 -13.92 10.98 -15.58
C TRP A 511 -13.80 11.45 -17.02
N MET A 512 -12.77 12.23 -17.37
CA MET A 512 -12.60 12.70 -18.75
C MET A 512 -11.80 11.74 -19.62
N GLY A 513 -11.02 10.81 -19.04
CA GLY A 513 -10.11 9.95 -19.80
C GLY A 513 -9.04 10.76 -20.55
N MET A 514 -8.51 11.82 -19.93
CA MET A 514 -7.57 12.75 -20.57
C MET A 514 -6.33 13.02 -19.72
N THR A 515 -5.19 13.18 -20.39
CA THR A 515 -3.85 13.47 -19.84
C THR A 515 -3.68 14.93 -19.37
N VAL A 516 -4.69 15.50 -18.71
CA VAL A 516 -4.77 16.93 -18.34
C VAL A 516 -3.55 17.44 -17.57
N GLY A 517 -2.83 16.57 -16.84
CA GLY A 517 -1.62 16.93 -16.10
C GLY A 517 -0.50 17.54 -16.95
N CYS A 518 -0.41 17.22 -18.25
CA CYS A 518 0.58 17.85 -19.13
C CYS A 518 0.30 19.36 -19.36
N ALA A 519 -0.92 19.82 -19.06
CA ALA A 519 -1.28 21.23 -19.10
C ALA A 519 -0.85 22.03 -17.84
N GLN A 520 -0.17 21.41 -16.86
CA GLN A 520 0.34 22.13 -15.69
C GLN A 520 1.41 23.17 -16.07
N CYS A 521 2.32 22.82 -16.99
CA CYS A 521 3.56 23.57 -17.20
C CYS A 521 3.59 24.39 -18.50
N HIS A 522 2.68 24.13 -19.43
CA HIS A 522 2.50 24.79 -20.72
C HIS A 522 1.11 24.41 -21.29
N ASN A 523 0.71 24.97 -22.44
CA ASN A 523 -0.48 24.46 -23.15
C ASN A 523 -0.28 23.00 -23.57
N HIS A 524 -1.29 22.16 -23.43
CA HIS A 524 -1.19 20.73 -23.70
C HIS A 524 -0.72 20.44 -25.13
N LYS A 525 0.15 19.44 -25.30
CA LYS A 525 0.94 19.30 -26.54
C LYS A 525 0.15 18.87 -27.77
N TYR A 526 -0.99 18.21 -27.59
CA TYR A 526 -1.79 17.62 -28.67
C TYR A 526 -3.28 17.98 -28.55
N ASP A 527 -3.88 17.75 -27.39
CA ASP A 527 -5.26 18.14 -27.07
C ASP A 527 -5.44 19.62 -26.77
N PRO A 528 -6.64 20.20 -27.03
CA PRO A 528 -6.91 21.63 -26.91
C PRO A 528 -7.15 22.10 -25.47
N ILE A 529 -6.26 21.74 -24.52
CA ILE A 529 -6.29 22.21 -23.13
C ILE A 529 -5.17 23.24 -22.94
N SER A 530 -5.51 24.50 -22.67
CA SER A 530 -4.52 25.51 -22.28
C SER A 530 -4.06 25.35 -20.82
N GLN A 531 -2.90 25.95 -20.51
CA GLN A 531 -2.43 26.03 -19.13
C GLN A 531 -3.43 26.78 -18.24
N ARG A 532 -4.14 27.78 -18.79
CA ARG A 532 -5.16 28.55 -18.07
C ARG A 532 -6.32 27.66 -17.61
N GLU A 533 -6.83 26.82 -18.51
CA GLU A 533 -7.94 25.90 -18.21
C GLU A 533 -7.54 24.83 -17.18
N PHE A 534 -6.28 24.37 -17.18
CA PHE A 534 -5.76 23.52 -16.11
C PHE A 534 -5.83 24.21 -14.74
N TYR A 535 -5.43 25.48 -14.65
CA TYR A 535 -5.52 26.22 -13.38
C TYR A 535 -6.95 26.61 -12.98
N GLN A 536 -7.87 26.73 -13.94
CA GLN A 536 -9.31 26.85 -13.68
C GLN A 536 -9.90 25.56 -13.09
N LEU A 537 -9.42 24.38 -13.51
CA LEU A 537 -9.75 23.10 -12.87
C LEU A 537 -9.09 22.95 -11.49
N PHE A 538 -7.83 23.42 -11.34
CA PHE A 538 -7.08 23.43 -10.08
C PHE A 538 -7.79 24.24 -8.98
N ALA A 539 -8.40 25.38 -9.34
CA ALA A 539 -9.11 26.26 -8.41
C ALA A 539 -10.15 25.51 -7.54
N TYR A 540 -10.88 24.53 -8.11
CA TYR A 540 -11.83 23.69 -7.37
C TYR A 540 -11.18 22.86 -6.25
N PHE A 541 -9.95 22.38 -6.45
CA PHE A 541 -9.27 21.48 -5.52
C PHE A 541 -8.31 22.20 -4.56
N ASN A 542 -7.97 23.45 -4.87
CA ASN A 542 -7.17 24.36 -4.04
C ASN A 542 -7.96 24.91 -2.82
N ASN A 543 -9.29 24.95 -2.89
CA ASN A 543 -10.15 25.48 -1.82
C ASN A 543 -10.38 24.48 -0.67
N THR A 544 -9.32 24.01 -0.01
CA THR A 544 -9.37 22.93 1.01
C THR A 544 -8.94 23.39 2.41
N THR A 545 -9.52 22.80 3.46
CA THR A 545 -9.05 22.98 4.86
C THR A 545 -7.91 22.03 5.25
N GLN A 546 -7.46 21.15 4.35
CA GLN A 546 -6.30 20.29 4.58
C GLN A 546 -4.99 21.11 4.67
N PRO A 547 -4.12 20.88 5.66
CA PRO A 547 -2.77 21.43 5.66
C PRO A 547 -1.89 20.80 4.55
N GLY A 548 -0.81 21.48 4.18
CA GLY A 548 0.16 20.95 3.21
C GLY A 548 1.03 19.84 3.80
N LEU A 549 1.26 19.85 5.12
CA LEU A 549 1.99 18.79 5.84
C LEU A 549 1.03 17.92 6.66
N ASP A 550 1.14 16.60 6.56
CA ASP A 550 0.23 15.66 7.23
C ASP A 550 0.50 15.46 8.74
N GLY A 551 1.62 15.98 9.24
CA GLY A 551 2.07 15.89 10.62
C GLY A 551 2.59 14.51 11.05
N ASN A 552 2.75 13.56 10.12
CA ASN A 552 2.92 12.12 10.38
C ASN A 552 1.75 11.50 11.19
N ALA A 553 0.57 12.14 11.17
CA ALA A 553 -0.58 11.75 11.97
C ALA A 553 -1.44 10.68 11.28
N LYS A 554 -1.91 9.69 12.05
CA LYS A 554 -2.90 8.67 11.61
C LYS A 554 -4.19 9.33 11.11
N ASP A 555 -4.58 10.44 11.72
CA ASP A 555 -5.83 11.17 11.55
C ASP A 555 -5.61 12.62 11.08
N SER A 556 -4.72 12.81 10.11
CA SER A 556 -4.36 14.12 9.54
C SER A 556 -5.60 14.90 9.02
N PRO A 557 -5.87 16.13 9.51
CA PRO A 557 -7.14 16.83 9.27
C PRO A 557 -7.35 17.25 7.80
N PRO A 558 -8.60 17.54 7.38
CA PRO A 558 -9.85 17.33 8.14
C PRO A 558 -10.22 15.84 8.23
N VAL A 559 -10.88 15.46 9.33
CA VAL A 559 -11.30 14.08 9.61
C VAL A 559 -12.69 14.03 10.26
N ILE A 560 -13.34 12.87 10.17
CA ILE A 560 -14.56 12.56 10.94
C ILE A 560 -14.43 11.22 11.66
N ARG A 561 -15.15 11.04 12.77
CA ARG A 561 -15.40 9.70 13.32
C ARG A 561 -16.50 9.01 12.51
N VAL A 562 -16.35 7.72 12.25
CA VAL A 562 -17.26 6.90 11.46
C VAL A 562 -17.98 5.92 12.39
N PHE A 563 -19.15 6.31 12.88
CA PHE A 563 -19.96 5.48 13.76
C PHE A 563 -20.62 4.34 12.99
N GLY A 564 -20.38 3.10 13.43
CA GLY A 564 -20.99 1.90 12.85
C GLY A 564 -22.47 1.69 13.20
N SER A 565 -23.05 2.54 14.07
CA SER A 565 -24.48 2.56 14.34
C SER A 565 -24.99 3.97 14.65
N GLU A 566 -26.20 4.30 14.18
CA GLU A 566 -26.88 5.54 14.58
C GLU A 566 -27.08 5.64 16.10
N ASN A 567 -27.16 4.50 16.79
CA ASN A 567 -27.34 4.47 18.24
C ASN A 567 -26.08 4.97 18.96
N ASP A 568 -24.89 4.62 18.47
CA ASP A 568 -23.62 5.14 19.01
C ASP A 568 -23.46 6.64 18.75
N GLU A 569 -23.78 7.10 17.54
CA GLU A 569 -23.76 8.53 17.17
C GLU A 569 -24.74 9.35 18.04
N LYS A 570 -25.97 8.87 18.24
CA LYS A 570 -26.96 9.51 19.11
C LYS A 570 -26.55 9.48 20.57
N THR A 571 -25.97 8.37 21.04
CA THR A 571 -25.49 8.22 22.42
C THR A 571 -24.33 9.16 22.72
N ILE A 572 -23.30 9.21 21.87
CA ILE A 572 -22.15 10.09 22.08
C ILE A 572 -22.53 11.57 21.97
N THR A 573 -23.45 11.92 21.07
CA THR A 573 -24.00 13.28 20.97
C THR A 573 -24.73 13.68 22.25
N SER A 574 -25.55 12.77 22.80
CA SER A 574 -26.23 12.99 24.09
C SER A 574 -25.24 13.09 25.25
N LEU A 575 -24.19 12.27 25.29
CA LEU A 575 -23.17 12.30 26.34
C LEU A 575 -22.34 13.59 26.31
N ARG A 576 -21.94 14.05 25.12
CA ARG A 576 -21.23 15.33 24.95
C ARG A 576 -22.10 16.50 25.37
N ALA A 577 -23.41 16.46 25.10
CA ALA A 577 -24.36 17.45 25.59
C ALA A 577 -24.55 17.40 27.13
N GLU A 578 -24.65 16.20 27.73
CA GLU A 578 -24.71 16.02 29.19
C GLU A 578 -23.43 16.54 29.87
N LEU A 579 -22.25 16.24 29.31
CA LEU A 579 -20.95 16.69 29.80
C LEU A 579 -20.79 18.21 29.71
N ALA A 580 -21.13 18.82 28.56
CA ALA A 580 -21.09 20.27 28.39
C ALA A 580 -22.05 21.00 29.35
N LYS A 581 -23.24 20.42 29.59
CA LYS A 581 -24.21 20.92 30.56
C LYS A 581 -23.70 20.80 31.99
N LEU A 582 -23.13 19.65 32.36
CA LEU A 582 -22.54 19.40 33.67
C LEU A 582 -21.41 20.40 33.97
N ASP A 583 -20.50 20.62 33.02
CA ASP A 583 -19.38 21.56 33.15
C ASP A 583 -19.85 23.02 33.37
N GLN A 584 -20.94 23.43 32.72
CA GLN A 584 -21.47 24.79 32.82
C GLN A 584 -22.38 24.99 34.05
N GLU A 585 -23.42 24.17 34.20
CA GLU A 585 -24.48 24.36 35.20
C GLU A 585 -24.12 23.78 36.57
N THR A 586 -23.26 22.75 36.63
CA THR A 586 -22.97 22.04 37.89
C THR A 586 -21.54 22.27 38.36
N LEU A 587 -20.53 21.91 37.56
CA LEU A 587 -19.13 21.88 37.99
C LEU A 587 -18.59 23.28 38.34
N LYS A 588 -18.89 24.29 37.51
CA LYS A 588 -18.47 25.69 37.76
C LYS A 588 -19.10 26.28 39.05
N PRO A 589 -20.44 26.26 39.25
CA PRO A 589 -21.04 26.68 40.52
C PRO A 589 -20.59 25.84 41.72
N ALA A 590 -20.46 24.54 41.55
CA ALA A 590 -19.99 23.64 42.60
C ALA A 590 -18.56 23.97 43.06
N ARG A 591 -17.64 24.38 42.15
CA ARG A 591 -16.30 24.83 42.53
C ARG A 591 -16.33 26.11 43.37
N ALA A 592 -17.20 27.07 43.06
CA ALA A 592 -17.35 28.29 43.84
C ALA A 592 -17.96 28.03 45.24
N ALA A 593 -18.94 27.13 45.33
CA ALA A 593 -19.48 26.67 46.60
C ALA A 593 -18.45 25.88 47.42
N ALA A 594 -17.66 25.02 46.77
CA ALA A 594 -16.59 24.25 47.37
C ALA A 594 -15.47 25.15 47.90
N GLU A 595 -15.09 26.22 47.19
CA GLU A 595 -14.13 27.22 47.71
C GLU A 595 -14.63 27.88 49.00
N THR A 596 -15.92 28.26 49.05
CA THR A 596 -16.53 28.82 50.27
C THR A 596 -16.49 27.81 51.42
N GLY A 597 -16.74 26.52 51.13
CA GLY A 597 -16.60 25.41 52.06
C GLY A 597 -15.16 25.19 52.55
N PHE A 598 -14.18 25.30 51.66
CA PHE A 598 -12.76 25.24 52.01
C PHE A 598 -12.35 26.39 52.95
N GLN A 599 -12.77 27.62 52.66
CA GLN A 599 -12.48 28.79 53.49
C GLN A 599 -13.16 28.77 54.87
N ALA A 600 -14.24 27.99 55.03
CA ALA A 600 -14.81 27.65 56.34
C ALA A 600 -13.99 26.55 57.02
N TRP A 601 -13.76 25.43 56.34
CA TRP A 601 -13.00 24.27 56.83
C TRP A 601 -11.59 24.64 57.29
N LEU A 602 -10.88 25.53 56.59
CA LEU A 602 -9.50 25.94 56.89
C LEU A 602 -9.33 26.65 58.25
N LYS A 603 -10.43 27.23 58.79
CA LYS A 603 -10.43 27.99 60.05
C LYS A 603 -10.65 27.13 61.29
N GLU A 604 -11.30 25.97 61.14
CA GLU A 604 -11.60 25.08 62.25
C GLU A 604 -10.41 24.15 62.55
N PRO A 605 -10.01 23.94 63.81
CA PRO A 605 -9.01 22.94 64.17
C PRO A 605 -9.50 21.53 63.83
N LYS A 606 -8.59 20.64 63.43
CA LYS A 606 -8.92 19.27 63.01
C LYS A 606 -8.57 18.25 64.08
N THR A 607 -9.53 17.41 64.44
CA THR A 607 -9.30 16.22 65.26
C THR A 607 -8.53 15.16 64.46
N ALA A 608 -7.85 14.24 65.15
CA ALA A 608 -7.14 13.13 64.51
C ALA A 608 -8.06 12.34 63.54
N SER A 609 -9.28 12.01 63.98
CA SER A 609 -10.28 11.33 63.14
C SER A 609 -10.65 12.12 61.86
N GLN A 610 -10.72 13.45 61.91
CA GLN A 610 -10.94 14.28 60.72
C GLN A 610 -9.72 14.35 59.79
N LEU A 611 -8.50 14.23 60.33
CA LEU A 611 -7.27 14.15 59.54
C LEU A 611 -7.11 12.75 58.91
N ASP A 612 -7.54 11.69 59.59
CA ASP A 612 -7.59 10.33 59.05
C ASP A 612 -8.69 10.13 58.01
N ALA A 613 -9.82 10.83 58.17
CA ALA A 613 -10.86 10.94 57.14
C ALA A 613 -10.45 11.83 55.95
N PHE A 614 -9.40 12.64 56.08
CA PHE A 614 -8.82 13.40 54.96
C PHE A 614 -7.94 12.47 54.12
N GLN A 615 -8.59 11.76 53.20
CA GLN A 615 -8.01 10.88 52.17
C GLN A 615 -9.02 10.62 51.05
N LEU A 616 -8.57 10.07 49.93
CA LEU A 616 -9.43 9.83 48.77
C LEU A 616 -10.37 8.64 49.01
N ALA A 617 -11.65 8.94 49.29
CA ALA A 617 -12.71 7.96 49.47
C ALA A 617 -13.07 7.22 48.16
N GLY A 618 -13.56 5.99 48.27
CA GLY A 618 -13.84 5.09 47.14
C GLY A 618 -12.77 4.02 46.89
N SER A 619 -11.88 3.77 47.85
CA SER A 619 -10.98 2.61 47.80
C SER A 619 -11.77 1.32 48.04
N LEU A 620 -11.56 0.30 47.20
CA LEU A 620 -12.08 -1.07 47.38
C LEU A 620 -11.43 -1.81 48.56
N LEU A 621 -10.37 -1.23 49.13
CA LEU A 621 -9.73 -1.64 50.38
C LEU A 621 -10.14 -0.68 51.51
N ASP A 622 -10.79 -1.20 52.56
CA ASP A 622 -11.17 -0.46 53.78
C ASP A 622 -9.97 0.17 54.51
N LYS A 623 -8.80 -0.47 54.40
CA LYS A 623 -7.51 0.00 54.91
C LYS A 623 -6.42 -0.30 53.88
N PRO A 624 -5.43 0.59 53.68
CA PRO A 624 -4.37 0.34 52.73
C PRO A 624 -3.55 -0.90 53.10
N ALA A 625 -3.32 -1.79 52.13
CA ALA A 625 -2.61 -3.04 52.35
C ALA A 625 -1.08 -2.90 52.16
N ALA A 626 -0.33 -3.90 52.62
CA ALA A 626 1.12 -4.00 52.49
C ALA A 626 1.58 -5.47 52.40
N SER A 627 2.78 -5.70 51.87
CA SER A 627 3.43 -7.02 51.79
C SER A 627 4.09 -7.40 53.13
N GLU A 628 3.70 -8.53 53.73
CA GLU A 628 4.26 -9.04 54.98
C GLU A 628 5.41 -10.04 54.75
N GLY A 629 6.65 -9.60 55.02
CA GLY A 629 7.83 -10.46 55.01
C GLY A 629 8.35 -10.81 53.61
N GLU A 630 8.78 -12.05 53.42
CA GLU A 630 9.41 -12.56 52.19
C GLU A 630 8.44 -13.32 51.26
N LYS A 631 7.19 -13.50 51.68
CA LYS A 631 6.16 -14.23 50.92
C LYS A 631 5.12 -13.29 50.35
N ALA A 632 4.47 -13.73 49.27
CA ALA A 632 3.32 -13.04 48.71
C ALA A 632 2.20 -12.92 49.76
N THR A 633 1.66 -11.72 49.91
CA THR A 633 0.52 -11.46 50.80
C THR A 633 -0.78 -11.55 49.99
N ASP A 634 -1.60 -12.53 50.31
CA ASP A 634 -2.86 -12.83 49.61
C ASP A 634 -4.00 -11.91 50.11
N LEU A 635 -4.64 -11.20 49.18
CA LEU A 635 -5.80 -10.33 49.39
C LEU A 635 -7.10 -10.92 48.81
N GLY A 636 -7.06 -12.16 48.33
CA GLY A 636 -8.21 -12.90 47.82
C GLY A 636 -8.83 -12.28 46.55
N ALA A 637 -10.15 -12.28 46.48
CA ALA A 637 -10.92 -11.92 45.29
C ALA A 637 -10.84 -10.43 44.88
N LEU A 638 -10.14 -9.57 45.61
CA LEU A 638 -10.01 -8.14 45.27
C LEU A 638 -9.31 -7.92 43.91
N GLY A 639 -9.55 -6.75 43.30
CA GLY A 639 -8.94 -6.38 42.01
C GLY A 639 -9.46 -7.18 40.81
N GLN A 640 -10.71 -7.67 40.86
CA GLN A 640 -11.46 -8.20 39.71
C GLN A 640 -11.78 -7.07 38.71
N PHE A 641 -10.77 -6.64 37.99
CA PHE A 641 -10.88 -5.68 36.89
C PHE A 641 -11.08 -6.44 35.57
N GLU A 642 -11.71 -5.78 34.61
CA GLU A 642 -12.07 -6.31 33.29
C GLU A 642 -11.77 -5.27 32.22
N ARG A 643 -11.65 -5.70 30.95
CA ARG A 643 -11.29 -4.84 29.81
C ARG A 643 -12.18 -3.59 29.73
N GLY A 644 -13.49 -3.76 29.83
CA GLY A 644 -14.48 -2.71 29.56
C GLY A 644 -14.75 -1.72 30.69
N LYS A 645 -14.02 -1.77 31.81
CA LYS A 645 -14.24 -0.88 32.97
C LYS A 645 -12.99 -0.05 33.30
N PRO A 646 -13.14 1.24 33.65
CA PRO A 646 -12.03 2.02 34.17
C PRO A 646 -11.63 1.53 35.56
N PHE A 647 -10.35 1.60 35.89
CA PHE A 647 -9.86 1.32 37.25
C PHE A 647 -8.54 2.03 37.53
N SER A 648 -8.13 2.07 38.79
CA SER A 648 -6.82 2.62 39.18
C SER A 648 -6.25 1.87 40.38
N VAL A 649 -4.93 1.78 40.43
CA VAL A 649 -4.20 1.17 41.54
C VAL A 649 -3.06 2.09 41.95
N ALA A 650 -3.05 2.47 43.23
CA ALA A 650 -2.02 3.32 43.83
C ALA A 650 -1.30 2.55 44.93
N PHE A 651 0.03 2.66 45.01
CA PHE A 651 0.83 2.02 46.04
C PHE A 651 2.17 2.74 46.28
N ARG A 652 2.77 2.50 47.44
CA ARG A 652 4.15 2.86 47.76
C ARG A 652 5.02 1.61 47.71
N PHE A 653 6.22 1.72 47.14
CA PHE A 653 7.13 0.60 46.99
C PHE A 653 8.55 0.94 47.49
N GLU A 654 9.29 -0.11 47.79
CA GLU A 654 10.74 -0.13 48.01
C GLU A 654 11.32 -1.22 47.09
N ALA A 655 12.12 -0.79 46.10
CA ALA A 655 12.74 -1.67 45.13
C ALA A 655 13.80 -2.59 45.79
N PRO A 656 14.07 -3.79 45.25
CA PRO A 656 15.11 -4.67 45.76
C PRO A 656 16.49 -4.00 45.77
N ALA A 657 17.40 -4.50 46.62
CA ALA A 657 18.77 -3.96 46.73
C ALA A 657 19.69 -4.35 45.55
N GLU A 658 19.24 -5.30 44.72
CA GLU A 658 19.91 -5.80 43.53
C GLU A 658 18.99 -5.56 42.31
N GLU A 659 19.56 -5.51 41.10
CA GLU A 659 18.77 -5.28 39.87
C GLU A 659 18.32 -6.60 39.22
N GLY A 660 17.02 -6.72 38.95
CA GLY A 660 16.43 -7.88 38.27
C GLY A 660 14.92 -7.75 38.12
N ARG A 661 14.30 -8.62 37.32
CA ARG A 661 12.84 -8.66 37.11
C ARG A 661 12.15 -9.10 38.39
N SER A 662 11.24 -8.29 38.95
CA SER A 662 10.53 -8.63 40.20
C SER A 662 9.08 -8.18 40.18
N ILE A 663 8.18 -9.00 40.73
CA ILE A 663 6.74 -8.75 40.71
C ILE A 663 6.36 -7.93 41.94
N LEU A 664 5.78 -6.74 41.71
CA LEU A 664 5.29 -5.86 42.77
C LEU A 664 3.90 -6.30 43.23
N MET A 665 3.05 -6.67 42.29
CA MET A 665 1.65 -7.01 42.50
C MET A 665 1.15 -7.88 41.34
N GLN A 666 0.36 -8.91 41.60
CA GLN A 666 -0.22 -9.74 40.53
C GLN A 666 -1.58 -10.32 40.89
N LYS A 667 -2.42 -10.47 39.88
CA LYS A 667 -3.66 -11.23 39.90
C LYS A 667 -3.79 -11.94 38.55
N THR A 668 -3.08 -13.05 38.40
CA THR A 668 -2.98 -13.85 37.16
C THR A 668 -3.32 -15.30 37.44
N ASP A 669 -3.86 -16.00 36.43
CA ASP A 669 -4.19 -17.43 36.50
C ASP A 669 -3.23 -18.25 35.62
N PRO A 670 -2.21 -18.94 36.20
CA PRO A 670 -1.30 -19.79 35.45
C PRO A 670 -1.97 -20.97 34.75
N ALA A 671 -3.12 -21.46 35.25
CA ALA A 671 -3.87 -22.53 34.58
C ALA A 671 -4.58 -22.03 33.31
N ASN A 672 -4.83 -20.72 33.23
CA ASN A 672 -5.43 -20.03 32.08
C ASN A 672 -4.42 -19.09 31.40
N ARG A 673 -3.18 -19.59 31.19
CA ARG A 673 -2.10 -18.90 30.46
C ARG A 673 -1.82 -17.48 30.98
N ASP A 674 -1.64 -17.36 32.29
CA ASP A 674 -1.41 -16.11 33.04
C ASP A 674 -2.50 -15.03 32.88
N ARG A 675 -3.71 -15.38 32.40
CA ARG A 675 -4.83 -14.44 32.25
C ARG A 675 -5.06 -13.64 33.54
N GLY A 676 -5.08 -12.32 33.41
CA GLY A 676 -5.14 -11.42 34.56
C GLY A 676 -4.34 -10.14 34.34
N TRP A 677 -3.85 -9.56 35.44
CA TRP A 677 -2.99 -8.38 35.39
C TRP A 677 -1.86 -8.47 36.41
N ARG A 678 -0.69 -7.89 36.09
CA ARG A 678 0.44 -7.78 37.01
C ARG A 678 1.23 -6.50 36.83
N VAL A 679 1.97 -6.14 37.86
CA VAL A 679 2.86 -4.97 37.92
C VAL A 679 4.28 -5.47 38.18
N VAL A 680 5.19 -5.20 37.26
CA VAL A 680 6.54 -5.75 37.26
C VAL A 680 7.57 -4.62 37.30
N LEU A 681 8.59 -4.76 38.13
CA LEU A 681 9.81 -3.94 38.08
C LEU A 681 10.83 -4.69 37.21
N GLU A 682 11.14 -4.17 36.02
CA GLU A 682 11.99 -4.87 35.03
C GLU A 682 12.85 -3.88 34.23
N GLY A 683 14.13 -4.20 33.99
CA GLY A 683 15.03 -3.34 33.19
C GLY A 683 15.20 -1.92 33.76
N GLN A 684 15.07 -1.75 35.07
CA GLN A 684 14.95 -0.48 35.79
C GLN A 684 13.65 0.31 35.55
N GLY A 685 12.66 -0.20 34.79
CA GLY A 685 11.31 0.37 34.65
C GLY A 685 10.28 -0.26 35.59
N ILE A 686 9.11 0.37 35.72
CA ILE A 686 7.90 -0.23 36.32
C ILE A 686 6.84 -0.33 35.23
N ASP A 687 6.33 -1.53 35.02
CA ASP A 687 5.46 -1.91 33.92
C ASP A 687 4.14 -2.49 34.44
N LEU A 688 3.04 -2.08 33.80
CA LEU A 688 1.74 -2.73 33.90
C LEU A 688 1.59 -3.71 32.73
N GLU A 689 1.23 -4.96 33.04
CA GLU A 689 0.87 -5.99 32.06
C GLU A 689 -0.60 -6.39 32.27
N LEU A 690 -1.44 -6.21 31.23
CA LEU A 690 -2.82 -6.71 31.17
C LEU A 690 -2.87 -7.89 30.18
N ILE A 691 -3.25 -9.08 30.64
CA ILE A 691 -3.00 -10.36 29.96
C ILE A 691 -4.33 -11.02 29.60
N GLU A 692 -4.69 -11.03 28.32
CA GLU A 692 -5.76 -11.90 27.77
C GLU A 692 -5.24 -13.35 27.66
N SER A 693 -4.01 -13.53 27.14
CA SER A 693 -3.33 -14.84 27.12
C SER A 693 -1.83 -14.69 26.88
N TRP A 694 -1.01 -15.33 27.72
CA TRP A 694 0.44 -15.36 27.56
C TRP A 694 0.91 -16.60 26.76
N PRO A 695 1.97 -16.51 25.93
CA PRO A 695 2.50 -15.27 25.34
C PRO A 695 1.60 -14.76 24.21
N GLY A 696 1.85 -13.52 23.76
CA GLY A 696 1.33 -12.95 22.51
C GLY A 696 0.11 -12.02 22.66
N LYS A 697 -0.79 -12.26 23.63
CA LYS A 697 -1.93 -11.39 23.90
C LYS A 697 -1.82 -10.71 25.26
N THR A 698 -0.96 -9.69 25.31
CA THR A 698 -0.71 -8.87 26.50
C THR A 698 -0.52 -7.41 26.10
N LEU A 699 -1.28 -6.52 26.73
CA LEU A 699 -1.10 -5.07 26.65
C LEU A 699 -0.13 -4.66 27.75
N ARG A 700 1.07 -4.19 27.37
CA ARG A 700 2.15 -3.82 28.31
C ARG A 700 2.49 -2.34 28.19
N CYS A 701 2.45 -1.63 29.32
CA CYS A 701 2.75 -0.19 29.37
C CYS A 701 3.67 0.10 30.57
N GLY A 702 4.92 0.52 30.28
CA GLY A 702 5.95 0.79 31.29
C GLY A 702 6.38 2.24 31.36
N ILE A 703 7.09 2.64 32.42
CA ILE A 703 7.70 3.99 32.49
C ILE A 703 9.08 4.03 31.84
N THR A 704 9.36 5.08 31.07
CA THR A 704 10.71 5.35 30.50
C THR A 704 11.77 5.67 31.56
N ARG A 705 11.34 5.99 32.79
CA ARG A 705 12.19 6.48 33.88
C ARG A 705 12.82 5.34 34.70
N ARG A 706 14.15 5.30 34.71
CA ARG A 706 14.95 4.39 35.54
C ARG A 706 14.70 4.58 37.04
N VAL A 707 14.16 3.54 37.67
CA VAL A 707 14.08 3.29 39.10
C VAL A 707 15.36 2.56 39.53
N LYS A 708 16.06 3.08 40.55
CA LYS A 708 17.29 2.47 41.06
C LYS A 708 16.99 1.35 42.07
N ALA A 709 17.92 0.40 42.21
CA ALA A 709 17.93 -0.52 43.34
C ALA A 709 17.82 0.24 44.68
N GLY A 710 17.04 -0.31 45.63
CA GLY A 710 16.74 0.30 46.93
C GLY A 710 15.90 1.59 46.89
N ALA A 711 15.47 2.07 45.72
CA ALA A 711 14.67 3.29 45.62
C ALA A 711 13.28 3.12 46.25
N LYS A 712 12.80 4.18 46.90
CA LYS A 712 11.45 4.25 47.46
C LYS A 712 10.62 5.27 46.70
N GLY A 713 9.36 4.95 46.41
CA GLY A 713 8.47 5.80 45.64
C GLY A 713 7.00 5.51 45.87
N HIS A 714 6.16 6.35 45.27
CA HIS A 714 4.73 6.14 45.12
C HIS A 714 4.43 6.00 43.62
N PHE A 715 3.76 4.92 43.25
CA PHE A 715 3.36 4.64 41.87
C PHE A 715 1.84 4.57 41.79
N VAL A 716 1.28 5.14 40.73
CA VAL A 716 -0.13 4.95 40.38
C VAL A 716 -0.21 4.61 38.90
N PHE A 717 -1.03 3.63 38.57
CA PHE A 717 -1.54 3.49 37.20
C PHE A 717 -3.05 3.66 37.19
N THR A 718 -3.56 4.29 36.14
CA THR A 718 -4.99 4.50 35.90
C THR A 718 -5.32 4.02 34.49
N TYR A 719 -6.52 3.44 34.31
CA TYR A 719 -6.99 2.86 33.05
C TYR A 719 -8.45 3.29 32.85
N ASP A 720 -8.86 3.51 31.60
CA ASP A 720 -10.15 4.13 31.26
C ASP A 720 -11.19 3.16 30.64
N GLY A 721 -10.85 1.88 30.45
CA GLY A 721 -11.76 0.89 29.86
C GLY A 721 -11.68 0.75 28.34
N SER A 722 -10.78 1.49 27.67
CA SER A 722 -10.63 1.47 26.20
C SER A 722 -10.09 0.17 25.60
N GLY A 723 -9.34 -0.62 26.37
CA GLY A 723 -8.56 -1.75 25.87
C GLY A 723 -7.24 -1.36 25.19
N ALA A 724 -6.86 -0.09 25.17
CA ALA A 724 -5.71 0.44 24.44
C ALA A 724 -4.59 0.97 25.34
N SER A 725 -3.36 1.01 24.82
CA SER A 725 -2.14 1.51 25.47
C SER A 725 -2.28 2.98 25.91
N GLU A 726 -2.91 3.81 25.08
CA GLU A 726 -3.21 5.22 25.34
C GLU A 726 -4.17 5.45 26.53
N GLY A 727 -5.02 4.47 26.85
CA GLY A 727 -5.92 4.52 28.00
C GLY A 727 -5.19 4.52 29.34
N ILE A 728 -3.96 4.02 29.37
CA ILE A 728 -3.15 3.79 30.58
C ILE A 728 -2.36 5.06 30.95
N GLY A 729 -2.76 5.71 32.04
CA GLY A 729 -1.99 6.77 32.67
C GLY A 729 -1.01 6.23 33.71
N LEU A 730 0.30 6.39 33.49
CA LEU A 730 1.35 6.01 34.44
C LEU A 730 1.88 7.21 35.22
N TYR A 731 2.01 7.07 36.55
CA TYR A 731 2.41 8.16 37.43
C TYR A 731 3.45 7.72 38.47
N PHE A 732 4.55 8.46 38.55
CA PHE A 732 5.66 8.23 39.49
C PHE A 732 5.84 9.44 40.42
N ASN A 733 5.73 9.24 41.72
CA ASN A 733 5.77 10.27 42.77
C ASN A 733 4.82 11.45 42.52
N GLY A 734 3.58 11.17 42.07
CA GLY A 734 2.58 12.18 41.70
C GLY A 734 2.84 12.88 40.35
N GLN A 735 3.93 12.48 39.67
CA GLN A 735 4.42 12.81 38.34
C GLN A 735 3.80 12.01 37.19
N LYS A 736 2.97 12.52 36.27
CA LYS A 736 2.67 11.75 35.04
C LYS A 736 3.95 11.46 34.26
N GLN A 737 4.15 10.22 33.81
CA GLN A 737 5.36 9.79 33.08
C GLN A 737 5.00 9.51 31.61
N THR A 738 6.00 9.57 30.72
CA THR A 738 5.85 9.01 29.37
C THR A 738 5.94 7.48 29.43
N SER A 739 5.09 6.82 28.66
CA SER A 739 5.13 5.38 28.47
C SER A 739 6.36 4.98 27.64
N ARG A 740 6.97 3.86 28.01
CA ARG A 740 7.84 3.07 27.15
C ARG A 740 6.94 2.07 26.45
N PHE A 741 6.63 2.32 25.18
CA PHE A 741 6.13 1.27 24.32
C PHE A 741 7.28 0.32 23.96
N VAL A 742 6.96 -0.97 23.79
CA VAL A 742 7.86 -2.00 23.27
C VAL A 742 7.07 -2.74 22.20
N ARG A 743 7.55 -2.73 20.95
CA ARG A 743 6.80 -3.17 19.75
C ARG A 743 6.44 -4.68 19.71
N GLU A 744 6.74 -5.42 20.78
CA GLU A 744 6.45 -6.86 20.94
C GLU A 744 5.05 -7.13 21.55
N TRP A 745 4.31 -6.07 21.91
CA TRP A 745 3.04 -6.16 22.64
C TRP A 745 1.90 -5.52 21.85
N VAL A 746 0.66 -5.96 22.08
CA VAL A 746 -0.51 -5.40 21.38
C VAL A 746 -0.82 -3.99 21.88
N ASP A 747 -1.02 -3.04 20.98
CA ASP A 747 -1.43 -1.67 21.33
C ASP A 747 -2.90 -1.59 21.77
N THR A 748 -3.76 -2.43 21.19
CA THR A 748 -5.16 -2.61 21.59
C THR A 748 -5.44 -4.10 21.79
N MET A 749 -6.00 -4.45 22.94
CA MET A 749 -6.39 -5.80 23.31
C MET A 749 -7.85 -6.05 22.90
N GLU A 750 -8.16 -7.24 22.36
CA GLU A 750 -9.50 -7.59 21.89
C GLU A 750 -10.38 -8.21 22.98
N GLY A 751 -9.88 -9.28 23.62
CA GLY A 751 -10.59 -10.05 24.63
C GLY A 751 -10.30 -9.56 26.05
N ASP A 752 -11.00 -10.13 27.03
CA ASP A 752 -10.87 -9.70 28.43
C ASP A 752 -9.66 -10.32 29.15
N PHE A 753 -9.15 -9.65 30.18
CA PHE A 753 -8.16 -10.17 31.13
C PHE A 753 -8.78 -10.57 32.49
N LEU A 754 -10.10 -10.40 32.68
CA LEU A 754 -10.80 -10.77 33.93
C LEU A 754 -10.46 -12.20 34.40
N THR A 755 -10.15 -12.33 35.69
CA THR A 755 -9.80 -13.60 36.35
C THR A 755 -10.29 -13.64 37.80
N GLU A 756 -10.64 -14.84 38.27
CA GLU A 756 -11.01 -15.09 39.68
C GLU A 756 -9.79 -15.34 40.60
N ALA A 757 -8.58 -15.47 40.04
CA ALA A 757 -7.35 -15.71 40.79
C ALA A 757 -7.11 -14.71 41.94
N PRO A 758 -6.44 -15.10 43.04
CA PRO A 758 -6.18 -14.21 44.16
C PRO A 758 -5.28 -13.03 43.77
N LEU A 759 -5.52 -11.87 44.38
CA LEU A 759 -4.62 -10.71 44.30
C LEU A 759 -3.48 -10.87 45.31
N LEU A 760 -2.25 -10.92 44.81
CA LEU A 760 -1.03 -11.12 45.59
C LEU A 760 -0.17 -9.84 45.63
N LEU A 761 0.24 -9.42 46.82
CA LEU A 761 1.20 -8.33 47.03
C LEU A 761 2.61 -8.86 47.29
N GLY A 762 3.56 -8.48 46.44
CA GLY A 762 4.96 -8.92 46.51
C GLY A 762 5.13 -10.44 46.48
N GLY A 763 6.32 -10.90 46.88
CA GLY A 763 6.69 -12.31 46.87
C GLY A 763 7.04 -12.85 45.49
N THR A 764 7.63 -14.04 45.46
CA THR A 764 8.26 -14.61 44.26
C THR A 764 7.45 -15.74 43.64
N THR A 765 7.11 -15.59 42.37
CA THR A 765 6.68 -16.67 41.47
C THR A 765 7.37 -16.48 40.12
N ALA A 766 8.39 -17.30 39.87
CA ALA A 766 9.30 -17.26 38.72
C ALA A 766 10.24 -16.02 38.59
N ASP A 767 11.38 -16.29 37.94
CA ASP A 767 12.41 -15.40 37.39
C ASP A 767 13.64 -15.07 38.25
N SER A 768 13.57 -14.18 39.25
CA SER A 768 14.80 -13.62 39.88
C SER A 768 15.07 -13.98 41.35
N GLY A 769 14.05 -14.42 42.09
CA GLY A 769 14.15 -14.59 43.54
C GLY A 769 14.17 -13.28 44.36
N LEU A 770 14.06 -12.10 43.73
CA LEU A 770 14.09 -10.81 44.41
C LEU A 770 12.74 -10.45 45.07
N THR A 771 12.78 -9.99 46.32
CA THR A 771 11.61 -9.58 47.10
C THR A 771 11.51 -8.04 47.19
N PRO A 772 10.67 -7.38 46.37
CA PRO A 772 10.31 -5.98 46.58
C PRO A 772 9.31 -5.86 47.75
N LYS A 773 9.22 -4.67 48.36
CA LYS A 773 8.18 -4.38 49.36
C LYS A 773 7.16 -3.40 48.80
N VAL A 774 5.89 -3.66 49.09
CA VAL A 774 4.76 -2.81 48.68
C VAL A 774 3.90 -2.46 49.90
N SER A 775 3.37 -1.24 49.94
CA SER A 775 2.65 -0.66 51.08
C SER A 775 1.69 0.45 50.63
N ASP A 776 0.77 0.89 51.48
CA ASP A 776 -0.24 1.92 51.15
C ASP A 776 -1.04 1.58 49.88
N VAL A 777 -1.28 0.28 49.63
CA VAL A 777 -2.00 -0.22 48.44
C VAL A 777 -3.46 0.19 48.50
N ARG A 778 -3.95 0.80 47.41
CA ARG A 778 -5.32 1.27 47.23
C ARG A 778 -5.79 0.89 45.82
N LEU A 779 -7.03 0.41 45.74
CA LEU A 779 -7.68 -0.04 44.52
C LEU A 779 -8.94 0.80 44.29
N TYR A 780 -9.19 1.25 43.06
CA TYR A 780 -10.34 2.08 42.71
C TYR A 780 -11.04 1.52 41.47
N ASP A 781 -12.38 1.44 41.50
CA ASP A 781 -13.28 1.02 40.42
C ASP A 781 -13.54 2.11 39.36
N ARG A 782 -12.58 3.04 39.23
CA ARG A 782 -12.62 4.17 38.30
C ARG A 782 -11.22 4.68 37.96
N ARG A 783 -11.14 5.52 36.94
CA ARG A 783 -9.96 6.34 36.64
C ARG A 783 -9.78 7.41 37.74
N LEU A 784 -8.55 7.60 38.22
CA LEU A 784 -8.15 8.80 38.97
C LEU A 784 -7.59 9.85 38.00
N ASP A 785 -7.78 11.13 38.33
CA ASP A 785 -7.16 12.24 37.60
C ASP A 785 -5.77 12.62 38.16
N GLU A 786 -5.06 13.48 37.45
CA GLU A 786 -3.71 13.92 37.83
C GLU A 786 -3.67 14.66 39.18
N SER A 787 -4.74 15.37 39.54
CA SER A 787 -4.86 16.07 40.83
C SER A 787 -5.15 15.13 42.00
N GLU A 788 -6.01 14.12 41.82
CA GLU A 788 -6.20 13.02 42.78
C GLU A 788 -4.93 12.21 42.99
N VAL A 789 -4.22 11.85 41.92
CA VAL A 789 -2.95 11.11 41.99
C VAL A 789 -1.87 11.90 42.74
N LYS A 790 -1.79 13.21 42.49
CA LYS A 790 -0.90 14.11 43.23
C LYS A 790 -1.30 14.24 44.70
N ALA A 791 -2.60 14.33 45.00
CA ALA A 791 -3.11 14.42 46.36
C ALA A 791 -2.89 13.12 47.17
N LEU A 792 -2.92 11.96 46.53
CA LEU A 792 -2.51 10.68 47.13
C LEU A 792 -1.00 10.63 47.42
N ASN A 793 -0.16 11.10 46.49
CA ASN A 793 1.29 11.16 46.69
C ASN A 793 1.67 11.99 47.93
N ASP A 794 1.12 13.21 48.00
CA ASP A 794 1.41 14.21 49.04
C ASP A 794 0.59 13.99 50.33
N LEU A 795 -0.22 12.93 50.45
CA LEU A 795 -1.24 12.76 51.51
C LEU A 795 -0.70 12.99 52.93
N GLY A 796 0.49 12.49 53.27
CA GLY A 796 1.11 12.69 54.59
C GLY A 796 1.51 14.15 54.86
N LYS A 797 2.05 14.83 53.84
CA LYS A 797 2.36 16.27 53.87
C LYS A 797 1.07 17.08 54.01
N LEU A 798 0.04 16.76 53.23
CA LEU A 798 -1.26 17.43 53.23
C LEU A 798 -1.99 17.29 54.56
N ARG A 799 -1.94 16.12 55.21
CA ARG A 799 -2.43 15.94 56.60
C ARG A 799 -1.65 16.79 57.60
N GLY A 800 -0.32 16.88 57.45
CA GLY A 800 0.52 17.79 58.25
C GLY A 800 0.13 19.26 58.08
N LEU A 801 -0.15 19.70 56.84
CA LEU A 801 -0.66 21.05 56.56
C LEU A 801 -2.07 21.26 57.15
N ALA A 802 -2.95 20.28 57.04
CA ALA A 802 -4.30 20.33 57.63
C ALA A 802 -4.28 20.38 59.17
N ALA A 803 -3.26 19.81 59.82
CA ALA A 803 -3.10 19.84 61.27
C ALA A 803 -2.60 21.18 61.85
N LYS A 804 -2.03 22.09 61.03
CA LYS A 804 -1.55 23.40 61.49
C LYS A 804 -2.70 24.28 62.04
N GLU A 805 -2.37 25.13 63.01
CA GLU A 805 -3.30 26.18 63.49
C GLU A 805 -3.66 27.17 62.37
N ALA A 806 -4.84 27.79 62.48
CA ALA A 806 -5.26 28.85 61.56
C ALA A 806 -4.26 30.02 61.57
N GLY A 807 -3.86 30.50 60.39
CA GLY A 807 -2.85 31.56 60.24
C GLY A 807 -1.39 31.11 60.40
N LYS A 808 -1.10 29.81 60.57
CA LYS A 808 0.27 29.25 60.56
C LYS A 808 0.67 28.61 59.21
N ARG A 809 -0.14 28.82 58.17
CA ARG A 809 0.12 28.41 56.78
C ARG A 809 0.52 29.63 55.96
N ASP A 810 1.44 29.46 55.02
CA ASP A 810 1.66 30.46 53.97
C ASP A 810 0.66 30.27 52.81
N ASP A 811 0.68 31.19 51.84
CA ASP A 811 -0.23 31.18 50.69
C ASP A 811 -0.04 29.94 49.78
N LYS A 812 1.19 29.41 49.70
CA LYS A 812 1.51 28.23 48.91
C LYS A 812 0.99 26.97 49.60
N GLU A 813 1.26 26.80 50.89
CA GLU A 813 0.71 25.70 51.69
C GLU A 813 -0.83 25.72 51.70
N THR A 814 -1.42 26.90 51.73
CA THR A 814 -2.88 27.09 51.64
C THR A 814 -3.39 26.70 50.25
N GLY A 815 -2.72 27.10 49.16
CA GLY A 815 -3.07 26.72 47.80
C GLY A 815 -2.91 25.21 47.51
N GLU A 816 -1.82 24.59 48.00
CA GLU A 816 -1.61 23.14 47.90
C GLU A 816 -2.70 22.37 48.65
N LEU A 817 -3.08 22.83 49.85
CA LEU A 817 -4.14 22.21 50.63
C LEU A 817 -5.55 22.44 50.03
N ARG A 818 -5.77 23.56 49.33
CA ARG A 818 -7.02 23.87 48.60
C ARG A 818 -7.29 22.89 47.47
N GLU A 819 -6.36 22.74 46.53
CA GLU A 819 -6.56 21.82 45.40
C GLU A 819 -6.70 20.37 45.88
N ALA A 820 -5.94 19.96 46.91
CA ALA A 820 -6.11 18.66 47.54
C ALA A 820 -7.48 18.50 48.22
N TRP A 821 -7.99 19.52 48.91
CA TRP A 821 -9.29 19.46 49.57
C TRP A 821 -10.44 19.30 48.57
N LEU A 822 -10.35 19.96 47.40
CA LEU A 822 -11.36 19.87 46.34
C LEU A 822 -11.60 18.43 45.85
N VAL A 823 -10.60 17.54 45.92
CA VAL A 823 -10.71 16.13 45.47
C VAL A 823 -10.70 15.09 46.61
N LEU A 824 -10.03 15.36 47.73
CA LEU A 824 -9.98 14.44 48.88
C LEU A 824 -11.22 14.55 49.78
N ALA A 825 -11.71 15.77 50.05
CA ALA A 825 -12.84 15.96 50.97
C ALA A 825 -14.19 15.82 50.26
N LYS A 826 -15.19 15.26 50.94
CA LYS A 826 -16.57 15.24 50.40
C LYS A 826 -17.11 16.67 50.30
N ASN A 827 -17.33 17.13 49.08
CA ASN A 827 -17.81 18.48 48.76
C ASN A 827 -18.55 18.46 47.39
N PRO A 828 -19.39 19.46 47.07
CA PRO A 828 -20.19 19.44 45.85
C PRO A 828 -19.39 19.41 44.53
N TYR A 829 -18.20 20.02 44.50
CA TYR A 829 -17.33 20.00 43.32
C TYR A 829 -16.78 18.60 43.07
N ARG A 830 -16.37 17.87 44.12
CA ARG A 830 -15.93 16.48 44.01
C ARG A 830 -17.01 15.58 43.43
N ASP A 831 -18.24 15.70 43.94
CA ASP A 831 -19.34 14.83 43.49
C ASP A 831 -19.72 15.14 42.01
N ALA A 832 -19.63 16.41 41.58
CA ALA A 832 -19.78 16.80 40.18
C ALA A 832 -18.60 16.37 39.29
N PHE A 833 -17.37 16.41 39.80
CA PHE A 833 -16.14 15.99 39.10
C PHE A 833 -16.12 14.48 38.84
N LEU A 834 -16.60 13.67 39.80
CA LEU A 834 -16.78 12.23 39.59
C LEU A 834 -17.80 11.95 38.48
N LYS A 835 -18.90 12.70 38.41
CA LYS A 835 -19.88 12.58 37.30
C LYS A 835 -19.29 13.03 35.96
N LYS A 836 -18.40 14.03 35.94
CA LYS A 836 -17.64 14.43 34.74
C LYS A 836 -16.80 13.25 34.22
N THR A 837 -16.02 12.64 35.12
CA THR A 837 -15.15 11.48 34.83
C THR A 837 -15.96 10.27 34.32
N GLU A 838 -17.16 10.03 34.86
CA GLU A 838 -18.08 8.98 34.38
C GLU A 838 -18.52 9.23 32.92
N LEU A 839 -18.89 10.47 32.58
CA LEU A 839 -19.30 10.83 31.22
C LEU A 839 -18.13 10.78 30.23
N GLU A 840 -16.95 11.27 30.63
CA GLU A 840 -15.72 11.17 29.83
C GLU A 840 -15.34 9.70 29.58
N THR A 841 -15.43 8.83 30.59
CA THR A 841 -15.24 7.37 30.42
C THR A 841 -16.23 6.80 29.40
N ARG A 842 -17.53 7.14 29.49
CA ARG A 842 -18.57 6.64 28.58
C ARG A 842 -18.41 7.17 27.15
N ILE A 843 -17.82 8.35 26.97
CA ILE A 843 -17.43 8.89 25.67
C ILE A 843 -16.21 8.12 25.13
N ASN A 844 -15.15 7.97 25.93
CA ASN A 844 -13.95 7.20 25.56
C ASN A 844 -14.28 5.75 25.14
N ALA A 845 -15.21 5.08 25.83
CA ALA A 845 -15.65 3.72 25.51
C ALA A 845 -16.47 3.59 24.20
N ILE A 846 -16.91 4.70 23.60
CA ILE A 846 -17.44 4.74 22.23
C ILE A 846 -16.31 5.16 21.28
N GLU A 847 -15.57 6.22 21.62
CA GLU A 847 -14.52 6.80 20.76
C GLU A 847 -13.34 5.86 20.48
N SER A 848 -12.93 5.02 21.44
CA SER A 848 -11.85 4.02 21.28
C SER A 848 -12.20 2.86 20.35
N ARG A 849 -13.48 2.59 20.10
CA ARG A 849 -13.97 1.59 19.15
C ARG A 849 -14.63 2.20 17.90
N THR A 850 -14.50 3.51 17.71
CA THR A 850 -15.06 4.23 16.56
C THR A 850 -13.91 4.73 15.69
N PRO A 851 -13.68 4.15 14.50
CA PRO A 851 -12.61 4.59 13.63
C PRO A 851 -12.81 6.05 13.19
N THR A 852 -11.70 6.70 12.91
CA THR A 852 -11.67 8.01 12.25
C THR A 852 -11.55 7.78 10.73
N THR A 853 -11.81 8.77 9.88
CA THR A 853 -11.34 8.72 8.49
C THR A 853 -11.02 10.09 7.92
N LEU A 854 -10.10 10.10 6.94
CA LEU A 854 -9.73 11.28 6.17
C LEU A 854 -10.88 11.67 5.21
N VAL A 855 -11.29 12.94 5.26
CA VAL A 855 -12.32 13.50 4.37
C VAL A 855 -11.82 14.75 3.65
N MET A 856 -12.55 15.22 2.64
CA MET A 856 -12.39 16.57 2.11
C MET A 856 -13.30 17.54 2.87
N GLN A 857 -12.89 18.80 2.95
CA GLN A 857 -13.73 19.89 3.41
C GLN A 857 -13.32 21.18 2.69
N GLU A 858 -14.30 21.86 2.12
CA GLU A 858 -14.11 23.18 1.50
C GLU A 858 -13.94 24.30 2.54
N LYS A 859 -13.17 25.36 2.22
CA LYS A 859 -13.17 26.60 3.01
C LYS A 859 -14.49 27.34 2.80
N SER A 860 -15.21 27.66 3.88
CA SER A 860 -16.51 28.36 3.81
C SER A 860 -16.40 29.89 3.74
N ASP A 861 -15.20 30.42 3.93
CA ASP A 861 -14.88 31.85 4.05
C ASP A 861 -14.08 32.40 2.84
N ALA A 862 -13.73 31.55 1.88
CA ALA A 862 -13.04 31.90 0.64
C ALA A 862 -13.79 31.38 -0.60
N GLN A 863 -13.61 32.03 -1.75
CA GLN A 863 -14.02 31.49 -3.05
C GLN A 863 -12.89 30.64 -3.65
N PRO A 864 -13.18 29.60 -4.45
CA PRO A 864 -12.13 28.81 -5.09
C PRO A 864 -11.43 29.60 -6.20
N MET A 865 -10.10 29.65 -6.13
CA MET A 865 -9.22 30.36 -7.06
C MET A 865 -7.86 29.67 -7.17
N ALA A 866 -7.07 30.08 -8.16
CA ALA A 866 -5.69 29.66 -8.38
C ALA A 866 -4.87 30.80 -9.01
N HIS A 867 -3.55 30.62 -9.06
CA HIS A 867 -2.69 31.35 -10.01
C HIS A 867 -2.21 30.38 -11.07
N VAL A 868 -2.10 30.83 -12.32
CA VAL A 868 -1.26 30.15 -13.30
C VAL A 868 0.19 30.19 -12.80
N LEU A 869 0.94 29.09 -12.90
CA LEU A 869 2.32 29.02 -12.42
C LEU A 869 3.30 28.97 -13.59
N GLU A 870 4.38 29.75 -13.55
CA GLU A 870 5.42 29.67 -14.58
C GLU A 870 6.03 28.26 -14.58
N ARG A 871 5.84 27.52 -15.69
CA ARG A 871 6.30 26.12 -15.85
C ARG A 871 5.84 25.17 -14.73
N GLY A 872 4.76 25.50 -14.02
CA GLY A 872 4.24 24.71 -12.89
C GLY A 872 4.95 24.95 -11.55
N GLU A 873 5.90 25.89 -11.46
CA GLU A 873 6.73 26.15 -10.28
C GLU A 873 5.94 26.96 -9.22
N TYR A 874 5.82 26.42 -8.00
CA TYR A 874 4.90 26.93 -6.96
C TYR A 874 5.23 28.34 -6.46
N ASP A 875 6.49 28.77 -6.57
CA ASP A 875 7.00 30.08 -6.14
C ASP A 875 6.91 31.16 -7.25
N LYS A 876 6.43 30.79 -8.45
CA LYS A 876 6.27 31.68 -9.62
C LYS A 876 4.81 31.87 -10.06
N PRO A 877 3.93 32.43 -9.21
CA PRO A 877 2.57 32.75 -9.60
C PRO A 877 2.51 33.87 -10.64
N GLN A 878 1.63 33.68 -11.61
CA GLN A 878 1.27 34.62 -12.67
C GLN A 878 -0.21 35.05 -12.47
N ASP A 879 -0.97 35.18 -13.56
CA ASP A 879 -2.36 35.62 -13.53
C ASP A 879 -3.24 34.77 -12.60
N GLU A 880 -4.07 35.46 -11.81
CA GLU A 880 -5.13 34.85 -11.01
C GLU A 880 -6.25 34.30 -11.91
N VAL A 881 -6.78 33.13 -11.57
CA VAL A 881 -7.94 32.51 -12.21
C VAL A 881 -8.95 32.03 -11.17
N GLY A 882 -10.22 32.30 -11.43
CA GLY A 882 -11.31 31.60 -10.75
C GLY A 882 -11.50 30.19 -11.32
N ILE A 883 -12.57 29.52 -10.90
CA ILE A 883 -12.99 28.23 -11.46
C ILE A 883 -13.34 28.30 -12.96
N GLY A 884 -13.37 27.13 -13.60
CA GLY A 884 -13.84 26.96 -14.97
C GLY A 884 -13.59 25.54 -15.47
N VAL A 885 -14.10 25.25 -16.67
CA VAL A 885 -13.91 23.98 -17.39
C VAL A 885 -13.35 24.29 -18.78
N PRO A 886 -12.73 23.33 -19.48
CA PRO A 886 -12.13 23.60 -20.79
C PRO A 886 -13.15 24.04 -21.85
N ASP A 887 -12.82 25.05 -22.65
CA ASP A 887 -13.72 25.74 -23.59
C ASP A 887 -14.14 24.86 -24.80
N PHE A 888 -13.43 23.75 -25.04
CA PHE A 888 -13.80 22.76 -26.06
C PHE A 888 -14.82 21.71 -25.58
N LEU A 889 -15.14 21.70 -24.28
CA LEU A 889 -16.19 20.90 -23.67
C LEU A 889 -17.43 21.79 -23.42
N PRO A 890 -18.62 21.22 -23.14
CA PRO A 890 -19.80 22.02 -22.81
C PRO A 890 -19.53 22.93 -21.60
N PRO A 891 -20.00 24.19 -21.60
CA PRO A 891 -19.81 25.08 -20.46
C PRO A 891 -20.59 24.60 -19.23
N LEU A 892 -20.23 25.14 -18.06
CA LEU A 892 -21.01 24.97 -16.83
C LEU A 892 -22.42 25.58 -17.01
N PRO A 893 -23.49 24.92 -16.50
CA PRO A 893 -24.81 25.54 -16.40
C PRO A 893 -24.79 26.86 -15.60
N GLU A 894 -25.60 27.84 -15.99
CA GLU A 894 -25.64 29.17 -15.34
C GLU A 894 -26.03 29.12 -13.86
N ASP A 895 -26.72 28.06 -13.42
CA ASP A 895 -27.14 27.82 -12.03
C ASP A 895 -26.22 26.85 -11.26
N ALA A 896 -25.12 26.39 -11.87
CA ALA A 896 -24.18 25.49 -11.23
C ALA A 896 -23.47 26.19 -10.04
N PRO A 897 -23.37 25.55 -8.86
CA PRO A 897 -22.69 26.16 -7.72
C PRO A 897 -21.19 26.28 -7.99
N ALA A 898 -20.61 27.44 -7.65
CA ALA A 898 -19.22 27.80 -7.94
C ALA A 898 -18.19 27.11 -7.02
N ASN A 899 -18.24 25.78 -6.94
CA ASN A 899 -17.40 24.92 -6.11
C ASN A 899 -17.36 23.48 -6.68
N ARG A 900 -16.72 22.53 -5.97
CA ARG A 900 -16.61 21.13 -6.44
C ARG A 900 -17.95 20.46 -6.75
N LEU A 901 -19.07 20.89 -6.15
CA LEU A 901 -20.40 20.34 -6.46
C LEU A 901 -20.87 20.73 -7.86
N GLY A 902 -20.45 21.89 -8.39
CA GLY A 902 -20.70 22.30 -9.76
C GLY A 902 -19.92 21.42 -10.75
N LEU A 903 -18.60 21.27 -10.52
CA LEU A 903 -17.73 20.40 -11.31
C LEU A 903 -18.24 18.94 -11.33
N ALA A 904 -18.59 18.40 -10.16
CA ALA A 904 -19.03 17.01 -10.02
C ALA A 904 -20.36 16.74 -10.74
N ARG A 905 -21.29 17.70 -10.76
CA ARG A 905 -22.56 17.61 -11.52
C ARG A 905 -22.33 17.78 -13.02
N TRP A 906 -21.43 18.67 -13.42
CA TRP A 906 -21.09 18.89 -14.83
C TRP A 906 -20.48 17.63 -15.47
N LEU A 907 -19.55 16.95 -14.79
CA LEU A 907 -18.93 15.71 -15.25
C LEU A 907 -19.94 14.58 -15.55
N VAL A 908 -21.11 14.57 -14.89
CA VAL A 908 -22.14 13.52 -15.06
C VAL A 908 -23.45 14.06 -15.64
N SER A 909 -23.37 15.21 -16.31
CA SER A 909 -24.49 15.78 -17.06
C SER A 909 -24.63 15.11 -18.43
N ASP A 910 -25.86 14.97 -18.92
CA ASP A 910 -26.21 14.34 -20.21
C ASP A 910 -25.56 15.02 -21.45
N GLN A 911 -24.96 16.20 -21.27
CA GLN A 911 -24.23 16.92 -22.31
C GLN A 911 -22.72 16.62 -22.30
N HIS A 912 -22.16 16.13 -21.18
CA HIS A 912 -20.72 15.94 -21.03
C HIS A 912 -20.24 14.72 -21.84
N PRO A 913 -19.37 14.90 -22.84
CA PRO A 913 -19.19 13.92 -23.92
C PRO A 913 -18.31 12.71 -23.55
N LEU A 914 -17.52 12.81 -22.47
CA LEU A 914 -16.48 11.85 -22.14
C LEU A 914 -16.95 10.81 -21.10
N THR A 915 -17.46 11.24 -19.95
CA THR A 915 -17.66 10.38 -18.76
C THR A 915 -18.39 9.08 -19.03
N ALA A 916 -19.55 9.12 -19.71
CA ALA A 916 -20.31 7.91 -19.99
C ALA A 916 -19.49 6.92 -20.84
N ARG A 917 -18.80 7.39 -21.88
CA ARG A 917 -17.91 6.57 -22.73
C ARG A 917 -16.71 6.04 -21.96
N VAL A 918 -16.05 6.88 -21.14
CA VAL A 918 -14.85 6.53 -20.37
C VAL A 918 -15.14 5.41 -19.36
N ILE A 919 -16.27 5.50 -18.66
CA ILE A 919 -16.68 4.53 -17.64
C ILE A 919 -17.19 3.24 -18.27
N VAL A 920 -18.02 3.32 -19.32
CA VAL A 920 -18.39 2.16 -20.16
C VAL A 920 -17.15 1.43 -20.67
N ASN A 921 -16.15 2.16 -21.18
CA ASN A 921 -14.94 1.58 -21.73
C ASN A 921 -14.11 0.82 -20.68
N ARG A 922 -14.15 1.24 -19.41
CA ARG A 922 -13.47 0.53 -18.31
C ARG A 922 -14.25 -0.68 -17.84
N MET A 923 -15.57 -0.55 -17.64
CA MET A 923 -16.42 -1.71 -17.33
C MET A 923 -16.35 -2.78 -18.45
N TRP A 924 -16.19 -2.34 -19.70
CA TRP A 924 -15.86 -3.19 -20.84
C TRP A 924 -14.45 -3.80 -20.72
N GLN A 925 -13.40 -3.01 -20.48
CA GLN A 925 -12.02 -3.49 -20.26
C GLN A 925 -11.92 -4.52 -19.11
N GLU A 926 -12.70 -4.34 -18.06
CA GLU A 926 -12.76 -5.22 -16.88
C GLU A 926 -13.39 -6.59 -17.19
N LEU A 927 -14.21 -6.71 -18.26
CA LEU A 927 -14.73 -7.98 -18.78
C LEU A 927 -13.95 -8.51 -20.00
N PHE A 928 -13.55 -7.67 -20.95
CA PHE A 928 -12.96 -8.09 -22.21
C PHE A 928 -11.42 -8.06 -22.22
N GLY A 929 -10.80 -7.55 -21.15
CA GLY A 929 -9.35 -7.45 -20.98
C GLY A 929 -8.76 -6.17 -21.56
N ILE A 930 -9.35 -5.66 -22.65
CA ILE A 930 -9.00 -4.41 -23.35
C ILE A 930 -10.30 -3.63 -23.59
N GLY A 931 -10.28 -2.30 -23.37
CA GLY A 931 -11.41 -1.42 -23.69
C GLY A 931 -11.67 -1.32 -25.21
N LEU A 932 -12.86 -0.88 -25.61
CA LEU A 932 -13.13 -0.50 -27.01
C LEU A 932 -12.10 0.55 -27.48
N VAL A 933 -11.85 1.56 -26.63
CA VAL A 933 -10.66 2.42 -26.65
C VAL A 933 -9.56 1.73 -25.84
N LYS A 934 -8.43 1.42 -26.48
CA LYS A 934 -7.30 0.71 -25.84
C LYS A 934 -6.56 1.56 -24.81
N THR A 935 -6.48 2.87 -25.08
CA THR A 935 -5.97 3.92 -24.20
C THR A 935 -7.07 4.37 -23.24
N ALA A 936 -7.41 3.55 -22.24
CA ALA A 936 -8.41 3.90 -21.22
C ALA A 936 -8.00 5.12 -20.34
N GLU A 937 -6.75 5.55 -20.47
CA GLU A 937 -6.11 6.76 -19.94
C GLU A 937 -6.17 7.99 -20.88
N ASP A 938 -6.38 7.79 -22.18
CA ASP A 938 -6.38 8.85 -23.20
C ASP A 938 -7.44 8.62 -24.30
N PHE A 939 -8.51 9.42 -24.23
CA PHE A 939 -9.59 9.60 -25.21
C PHE A 939 -9.35 10.81 -26.12
N GLY A 940 -8.22 11.50 -25.94
CA GLY A 940 -7.80 12.64 -26.73
C GLY A 940 -7.17 12.25 -28.07
N THR A 941 -6.35 13.14 -28.58
CA THR A 941 -5.81 13.13 -29.94
C THR A 941 -4.58 12.23 -30.13
N GLN A 942 -3.96 11.75 -29.06
CA GLN A 942 -2.91 10.71 -29.11
C GLN A 942 -3.50 9.30 -28.84
N GLY A 943 -4.72 9.21 -28.31
CA GLY A 943 -5.42 7.96 -28.02
C GLY A 943 -5.72 7.10 -29.26
N GLU A 944 -5.94 5.81 -29.03
CA GLU A 944 -6.41 4.89 -30.07
C GLU A 944 -7.92 5.09 -30.32
N PRO A 945 -8.39 5.24 -31.58
CA PRO A 945 -9.83 5.29 -31.84
C PRO A 945 -10.53 3.99 -31.38
N PRO A 946 -11.80 4.05 -30.97
CA PRO A 946 -12.53 2.87 -30.50
C PRO A 946 -12.64 1.81 -31.60
N SER A 947 -12.42 0.53 -31.27
CA SER A 947 -12.56 -0.58 -32.22
C SER A 947 -13.99 -0.80 -32.72
N ASN A 948 -14.98 -0.26 -32.00
CA ASN A 948 -16.36 -0.13 -32.46
C ASN A 948 -16.97 1.16 -31.90
N PRO A 949 -16.92 2.31 -32.62
CA PRO A 949 -17.41 3.60 -32.13
C PRO A 949 -18.92 3.58 -31.84
N LYS A 950 -19.71 2.89 -32.68
CA LYS A 950 -21.17 2.85 -32.53
C LYS A 950 -21.60 2.07 -31.29
N LEU A 951 -20.90 0.99 -30.98
CA LEU A 951 -21.11 0.23 -29.75
C LEU A 951 -20.76 1.06 -28.50
N LEU A 952 -19.67 1.84 -28.56
CA LEU A 952 -19.27 2.72 -27.46
C LEU A 952 -20.33 3.81 -27.20
N ASP A 953 -20.83 4.47 -28.24
CA ASP A 953 -21.86 5.50 -28.11
C ASP A 953 -23.22 4.92 -27.71
N TYR A 954 -23.63 3.76 -28.25
CA TYR A 954 -24.81 3.03 -27.80
C TYR A 954 -24.77 2.71 -26.30
N LEU A 955 -23.67 2.10 -25.82
CA LEU A 955 -23.51 1.76 -24.41
C LEU A 955 -23.42 3.01 -23.52
N ALA A 956 -22.76 4.07 -23.98
CA ALA A 956 -22.67 5.33 -23.24
C ALA A 956 -24.05 6.00 -23.05
N VAL A 957 -24.87 6.04 -24.10
CA VAL A 957 -26.24 6.57 -24.01
C VAL A 957 -27.12 5.66 -23.14
N HIS A 958 -27.10 4.34 -23.37
CA HIS A 958 -27.92 3.41 -22.60
C HIS A 958 -27.56 3.39 -21.09
N PHE A 959 -26.28 3.60 -20.76
CA PHE A 959 -25.83 3.76 -19.37
C PHE A 959 -26.39 5.02 -18.71
N MET A 960 -26.48 6.15 -19.42
CA MET A 960 -27.13 7.36 -18.91
C MET A 960 -28.66 7.17 -18.81
N GLU A 961 -29.30 6.63 -19.85
CA GLU A 961 -30.76 6.40 -19.91
C GLU A 961 -31.26 5.39 -18.87
N SER A 962 -30.42 4.44 -18.43
CA SER A 962 -30.73 3.52 -17.33
C SER A 962 -30.78 4.19 -15.95
N GLY A 963 -30.39 5.46 -15.85
CA GLY A 963 -30.16 6.14 -14.57
C GLY A 963 -28.80 5.78 -13.97
N TRP A 964 -27.76 5.62 -14.80
CA TRP A 964 -26.39 5.31 -14.40
C TRP A 964 -26.25 3.98 -13.63
N ASP A 965 -27.05 2.97 -14.00
CA ASP A 965 -27.09 1.65 -13.35
C ASP A 965 -25.88 0.78 -13.77
N MET A 966 -24.95 0.57 -12.84
CA MET A 966 -23.74 -0.20 -13.09
C MET A 966 -23.97 -1.71 -13.21
N LYS A 967 -24.83 -2.30 -12.37
CA LYS A 967 -25.16 -3.74 -12.45
C LYS A 967 -25.88 -4.07 -13.76
N ALA A 968 -26.78 -3.22 -14.22
CA ALA A 968 -27.49 -3.39 -15.49
C ALA A 968 -26.54 -3.38 -16.70
N LEU A 969 -25.54 -2.48 -16.72
CA LEU A 969 -24.53 -2.42 -17.77
C LEU A 969 -23.63 -3.68 -17.77
N TYR A 970 -23.16 -4.15 -16.60
CA TYR A 970 -22.44 -5.44 -16.51
C TYR A 970 -23.31 -6.61 -17.02
N ARG A 971 -24.57 -6.66 -16.60
CA ARG A 971 -25.54 -7.66 -17.02
C ARG A 971 -25.75 -7.67 -18.54
N GLU A 972 -25.90 -6.50 -19.16
CA GLU A 972 -26.06 -6.39 -20.61
C GLU A 972 -24.84 -6.94 -21.35
N MET A 973 -23.63 -6.53 -20.95
CA MET A 973 -22.39 -7.02 -21.55
C MET A 973 -22.24 -8.54 -21.40
N MET A 974 -22.52 -9.10 -20.23
CA MET A 974 -22.36 -10.54 -19.99
C MET A 974 -23.41 -11.40 -20.70
N LEU A 975 -24.66 -10.93 -20.84
CA LEU A 975 -25.73 -11.69 -21.51
C LEU A 975 -25.60 -11.72 -23.04
N SER A 976 -24.77 -10.86 -23.62
CA SER A 976 -24.42 -10.87 -25.04
C SER A 976 -23.83 -12.22 -25.49
N ALA A 977 -24.06 -12.62 -26.74
CA ALA A 977 -23.35 -13.74 -27.34
C ALA A 977 -21.84 -13.44 -27.45
N THR A 978 -21.51 -12.18 -27.73
CA THR A 978 -20.14 -11.63 -27.80
C THR A 978 -19.28 -12.06 -26.60
N TYR A 979 -19.77 -11.84 -25.37
CA TYR A 979 -19.09 -12.26 -24.14
C TYR A 979 -19.06 -13.78 -23.94
N ARG A 980 -20.11 -14.48 -24.39
CA ARG A 980 -20.33 -15.92 -24.19
C ARG A 980 -19.58 -16.81 -25.20
N GLN A 981 -18.92 -16.25 -26.21
CA GLN A 981 -18.11 -16.99 -27.20
C GLN A 981 -17.02 -17.86 -26.56
N THR A 982 -16.63 -18.96 -27.21
CA THR A 982 -15.39 -19.69 -26.88
C THR A 982 -14.16 -18.82 -27.16
N SER A 983 -13.14 -18.90 -26.31
CA SER A 983 -11.88 -18.15 -26.44
C SER A 983 -10.88 -18.81 -27.41
N ARG A 984 -11.30 -19.89 -28.10
CA ARG A 984 -10.47 -20.70 -29.00
C ARG A 984 -9.92 -19.87 -30.16
N VAL A 985 -8.60 -19.67 -30.20
CA VAL A 985 -7.93 -18.91 -31.25
C VAL A 985 -7.57 -19.81 -32.43
N THR A 986 -8.13 -19.55 -33.62
CA THR A 986 -7.69 -20.16 -34.88
C THR A 986 -6.40 -19.50 -35.39
N PRO A 987 -5.64 -20.11 -36.32
CA PRO A 987 -4.47 -19.45 -36.92
C PRO A 987 -4.81 -18.11 -37.59
N GLU A 988 -5.92 -18.06 -38.34
CA GLU A 988 -6.42 -16.83 -38.98
C GLU A 988 -6.77 -15.76 -37.93
N LEU A 989 -7.51 -16.11 -36.87
CA LEU A 989 -7.85 -15.16 -35.80
C LEU A 989 -6.61 -14.70 -35.00
N ARG A 990 -5.53 -15.49 -34.95
CA ARG A 990 -4.26 -15.07 -34.34
C ARG A 990 -3.48 -14.09 -35.22
N GLU A 991 -3.54 -14.27 -36.54
CA GLU A 991 -2.85 -13.41 -37.52
C GLU A 991 -3.60 -12.08 -37.73
N ARG A 992 -4.93 -12.13 -37.87
CA ARG A 992 -5.77 -10.95 -38.13
C ARG A 992 -6.10 -10.13 -36.89
N ASP A 993 -6.31 -10.79 -35.75
CA ASP A 993 -6.73 -10.13 -34.52
C ASP A 993 -6.11 -10.78 -33.27
N PRO A 994 -4.79 -10.64 -33.05
CA PRO A 994 -4.10 -11.24 -31.90
C PRO A 994 -4.65 -10.74 -30.56
N GLU A 995 -5.13 -9.50 -30.50
CA GLU A 995 -5.61 -8.83 -29.27
C GLU A 995 -7.13 -8.97 -29.02
N ASN A 996 -7.89 -9.60 -29.93
CA ASN A 996 -9.35 -9.71 -29.89
C ASN A 996 -10.10 -8.35 -29.98
N ARG A 997 -9.54 -7.36 -30.67
CA ARG A 997 -10.13 -6.02 -30.87
C ARG A 997 -11.43 -6.07 -31.69
N LEU A 998 -11.57 -7.06 -32.58
CA LEU A 998 -12.75 -7.28 -33.44
C LEU A 998 -13.81 -8.17 -32.76
N LEU A 999 -13.49 -8.78 -31.62
CA LEU A 999 -14.40 -9.57 -30.78
C LEU A 999 -14.95 -10.84 -31.46
N ALA A 1000 -14.17 -11.46 -32.35
CA ALA A 1000 -14.51 -12.71 -33.05
C ALA A 1000 -14.45 -13.98 -32.16
N ARG A 1001 -14.02 -13.84 -30.90
CA ARG A 1001 -13.87 -14.93 -29.91
C ARG A 1001 -14.06 -14.40 -28.49
N GLY A 1002 -14.19 -15.31 -27.53
CA GLY A 1002 -14.32 -15.00 -26.09
C GLY A 1002 -13.08 -14.34 -25.48
N PRO A 1003 -13.24 -13.58 -24.37
CA PRO A 1003 -12.13 -12.91 -23.70
C PRO A 1003 -11.38 -13.84 -22.73
N ARG A 1004 -10.09 -14.05 -23.00
CA ARG A 1004 -9.15 -14.84 -22.17
C ARG A 1004 -7.85 -14.06 -21.92
N PHE A 1005 -7.48 -13.92 -20.64
CA PHE A 1005 -6.28 -13.23 -20.18
C PHE A 1005 -5.89 -13.68 -18.75
N ARG A 1006 -4.62 -13.46 -18.37
CA ARG A 1006 -4.09 -13.80 -17.03
C ARG A 1006 -4.80 -13.00 -15.94
N LEU A 1007 -5.31 -13.69 -14.92
CA LEU A 1007 -6.05 -13.12 -13.78
C LEU A 1007 -5.19 -12.13 -12.99
N ASP A 1008 -5.81 -11.12 -12.40
CA ASP A 1008 -5.08 -10.12 -11.60
C ASP A 1008 -4.63 -10.70 -10.24
N ALA A 1009 -3.55 -10.15 -9.69
CA ALA A 1009 -2.88 -10.64 -8.47
C ALA A 1009 -3.81 -11.06 -7.33
N GLU A 1010 -4.77 -10.18 -6.99
CA GLU A 1010 -5.74 -10.43 -5.92
C GLU A 1010 -6.63 -11.65 -6.20
N VAL A 1011 -7.00 -11.86 -7.47
CA VAL A 1011 -7.83 -12.99 -7.90
C VAL A 1011 -7.06 -14.30 -7.83
N ILE A 1012 -5.77 -14.29 -8.18
CA ILE A 1012 -4.90 -15.48 -8.09
C ILE A 1012 -4.76 -15.93 -6.63
N ARG A 1013 -4.50 -15.00 -5.71
CA ARG A 1013 -4.42 -15.29 -4.27
C ARG A 1013 -5.77 -15.67 -3.66
N ASP A 1014 -6.83 -14.93 -3.98
CA ASP A 1014 -8.19 -15.21 -3.47
C ASP A 1014 -8.72 -16.57 -3.97
N GLN A 1015 -8.42 -16.96 -5.22
CA GLN A 1015 -8.75 -18.28 -5.76
C GLN A 1015 -8.06 -19.41 -4.98
N ALA A 1016 -6.77 -19.25 -4.66
CA ALA A 1016 -6.04 -20.25 -3.87
C ALA A 1016 -6.66 -20.41 -2.47
N LEU A 1017 -7.01 -19.31 -1.80
CA LEU A 1017 -7.66 -19.32 -0.48
C LEU A 1017 -9.08 -19.92 -0.52
N ALA A 1018 -9.85 -19.68 -1.58
CA ALA A 1018 -11.19 -20.24 -1.78
C ALA A 1018 -11.13 -21.76 -2.05
N ALA A 1019 -10.26 -22.19 -2.98
CA ALA A 1019 -10.03 -23.59 -3.29
C ALA A 1019 -9.51 -24.37 -2.08
N SER A 1020 -8.59 -23.80 -1.29
CA SER A 1020 -8.10 -24.44 -0.06
C SER A 1020 -9.12 -24.42 1.09
N GLY A 1021 -10.19 -23.62 1.00
CA GLY A 1021 -11.17 -23.45 2.08
C GLY A 1021 -10.63 -22.66 3.28
N LEU A 1022 -9.59 -21.85 3.08
CA LEU A 1022 -8.99 -21.00 4.12
C LEU A 1022 -9.63 -19.60 4.16
N LEU A 1023 -10.20 -19.14 3.05
CA LEU A 1023 -10.69 -17.78 2.85
C LEU A 1023 -11.65 -17.30 3.96
N ASP A 1024 -11.34 -16.15 4.56
CA ASP A 1024 -12.28 -15.39 5.39
C ASP A 1024 -13.17 -14.51 4.51
N HIS A 1025 -14.49 -14.73 4.63
CA HIS A 1025 -15.54 -14.01 3.91
C HIS A 1025 -16.00 -12.71 4.64
N LYS A 1026 -15.32 -12.29 5.70
CA LYS A 1026 -15.58 -11.01 6.38
C LYS A 1026 -15.36 -9.82 5.43
N VAL A 1027 -16.45 -9.18 5.04
CA VAL A 1027 -16.46 -7.90 4.31
C VAL A 1027 -16.17 -6.74 5.28
N GLY A 1028 -15.29 -5.83 4.88
CA GLY A 1028 -15.02 -4.56 5.59
C GLY A 1028 -14.23 -4.66 6.90
N GLY A 1029 -13.96 -3.51 7.53
CA GLY A 1029 -13.05 -3.37 8.68
C GLY A 1029 -11.57 -3.31 8.28
N GLU A 1030 -10.73 -2.90 9.24
CA GLU A 1030 -9.29 -2.64 9.10
C GLU A 1030 -8.50 -3.61 8.20
N SER A 1031 -7.53 -3.06 7.48
CA SER A 1031 -6.59 -3.79 6.63
C SER A 1031 -5.64 -4.63 7.47
N VAL A 1032 -5.30 -5.82 6.99
CA VAL A 1032 -4.53 -6.85 7.72
C VAL A 1032 -3.21 -7.14 7.04
N ARG A 1033 -2.22 -7.61 7.81
CA ARG A 1033 -0.87 -7.94 7.35
C ARG A 1033 -0.67 -9.47 7.32
N PRO A 1034 -1.16 -10.18 6.29
CA PRO A 1034 -0.79 -11.58 6.06
C PRO A 1034 0.72 -11.69 5.78
N TRP A 1035 1.26 -12.90 5.84
CA TRP A 1035 2.71 -13.13 5.70
C TRP A 1035 3.32 -12.48 4.44
N GLN A 1036 4.52 -11.91 4.63
CA GLN A 1036 5.48 -11.59 3.58
C GLN A 1036 6.90 -11.86 4.11
N PRO A 1037 7.94 -11.92 3.26
CA PRO A 1037 9.33 -12.02 3.71
C PRO A 1037 9.74 -10.86 4.62
N GLY A 1038 10.59 -11.15 5.61
CA GLY A 1038 11.15 -10.14 6.52
C GLY A 1038 12.08 -9.15 5.84
N GLY A 1039 12.43 -8.06 6.53
CA GLY A 1039 13.40 -7.05 6.07
C GLY A 1039 12.91 -6.08 4.99
N ILE A 1040 11.93 -6.46 4.15
CA ILE A 1040 11.46 -5.64 3.02
C ILE A 1040 11.07 -4.21 3.45
N TRP A 1041 10.25 -4.07 4.50
CA TRP A 1041 9.83 -2.77 5.00
C TRP A 1041 10.93 -1.95 5.67
N GLU A 1042 11.96 -2.63 6.21
CA GLU A 1042 13.08 -2.02 6.93
C GLU A 1042 14.13 -1.50 5.95
N ALA A 1043 14.33 -2.19 4.82
CA ALA A 1043 15.21 -1.75 3.73
C ALA A 1043 14.77 -0.42 3.07
N VAL A 1044 13.48 -0.08 3.14
CA VAL A 1044 12.92 1.23 2.73
C VAL A 1044 12.48 2.10 3.91
N GLY A 1045 12.74 1.65 5.15
CA GLY A 1045 12.09 2.17 6.35
C GLY A 1045 13.02 3.04 7.20
N TYR A 1046 12.78 4.36 7.20
CA TYR A 1046 13.50 5.28 8.06
C TYR A 1046 13.17 5.08 9.55
N THR A 1047 14.15 5.36 10.43
CA THR A 1047 14.15 5.03 11.86
C THR A 1047 13.01 5.62 12.71
N ASN A 1048 12.31 6.63 12.18
CA ASN A 1048 11.21 7.31 12.86
C ASN A 1048 9.82 6.88 12.34
N SER A 1049 9.76 5.95 11.37
CA SER A 1049 8.50 5.46 10.81
C SER A 1049 7.80 4.45 11.73
N ASN A 1050 6.47 4.56 11.83
CA ASN A 1050 5.60 3.59 12.47
C ASN A 1050 5.31 2.36 11.59
N THR A 1051 5.62 2.42 10.29
CA THR A 1051 5.61 1.29 9.33
C THR A 1051 7.02 0.79 8.98
N GLN A 1052 8.04 1.13 9.77
CA GLN A 1052 9.42 0.70 9.51
C GLN A 1052 9.57 -0.82 9.51
N THR A 1053 9.18 -1.48 10.59
CA THR A 1053 9.26 -2.94 10.73
C THR A 1053 7.92 -3.55 10.33
N PHE A 1054 7.95 -4.59 9.50
CA PHE A 1054 6.75 -5.38 9.20
C PHE A 1054 6.42 -6.31 10.38
N TYR A 1055 5.16 -6.31 10.80
CA TYR A 1055 4.61 -7.25 11.78
C TYR A 1055 3.43 -7.96 11.16
N GLN A 1056 3.48 -9.30 11.13
CA GLN A 1056 2.38 -10.14 10.65
C GLN A 1056 1.22 -10.12 11.66
N ASP A 1057 0.00 -9.98 11.15
CA ASP A 1057 -1.22 -10.18 11.93
C ASP A 1057 -1.59 -11.67 11.92
N TYR A 1058 -1.76 -12.27 13.11
CA TYR A 1058 -1.92 -13.73 13.26
C TYR A 1058 -3.37 -14.17 13.49
N GLY A 1059 -3.73 -15.29 12.89
CA GLY A 1059 -5.04 -15.92 13.01
C GLY A 1059 -5.82 -15.94 11.70
N GLN A 1060 -6.80 -16.83 11.59
CA GLN A 1060 -7.53 -17.10 10.34
C GLN A 1060 -8.16 -15.83 9.72
N ALA A 1061 -8.80 -14.99 10.55
CA ALA A 1061 -9.43 -13.73 10.12
C ALA A 1061 -8.44 -12.58 9.83
N ALA A 1062 -7.13 -12.83 9.87
CA ALA A 1062 -6.07 -11.89 9.52
C ALA A 1062 -5.21 -12.42 8.35
N GLU A 1063 -4.77 -13.68 8.43
CA GLU A 1063 -3.91 -14.28 7.42
C GLU A 1063 -4.64 -14.63 6.12
N HIS A 1064 -5.96 -14.91 6.19
CA HIS A 1064 -6.73 -15.48 5.08
C HIS A 1064 -7.88 -14.59 4.59
N ARG A 1065 -7.88 -13.29 4.90
CA ARG A 1065 -8.81 -12.35 4.26
C ARG A 1065 -8.54 -12.24 2.75
N ARG A 1066 -9.58 -11.85 2.01
CA ARG A 1066 -9.44 -11.40 0.60
C ARG A 1066 -8.33 -10.37 0.47
N SER A 1067 -7.62 -10.45 -0.64
CA SER A 1067 -6.40 -9.67 -0.91
C SER A 1067 -6.66 -8.16 -0.98
N LEU A 1068 -7.91 -7.75 -1.21
CA LEU A 1068 -8.43 -6.38 -1.08
C LEU A 1068 -8.23 -5.77 0.32
N TYR A 1069 -8.15 -6.60 1.36
CA TYR A 1069 -7.92 -6.18 2.75
C TYR A 1069 -6.45 -6.28 3.16
N THR A 1070 -5.53 -6.59 2.25
CA THR A 1070 -4.08 -6.59 2.53
C THR A 1070 -3.62 -5.15 2.77
N PHE A 1071 -2.89 -4.92 3.87
CA PHE A 1071 -2.33 -3.62 4.21
C PHE A 1071 -1.38 -3.12 3.11
N TRP A 1072 -1.67 -1.95 2.56
CA TRP A 1072 -0.96 -1.39 1.43
C TRP A 1072 -0.01 -0.26 1.85
N LYS A 1073 1.22 -0.63 2.25
CA LYS A 1073 2.35 0.30 2.37
C LYS A 1073 2.82 0.70 0.97
N ARG A 1074 2.83 1.99 0.65
CA ARG A 1074 3.09 2.52 -0.70
C ARG A 1074 4.52 2.26 -1.19
N THR A 1075 5.50 2.52 -0.32
CA THR A 1075 6.93 2.38 -0.61
C THR A 1075 7.40 0.92 -0.60
N ALA A 1076 6.62 -0.01 -0.03
CA ALA A 1076 6.85 -1.44 -0.08
C ALA A 1076 5.53 -2.24 -0.05
N PRO A 1077 4.81 -2.32 -1.20
CA PRO A 1077 3.58 -3.08 -1.30
C PRO A 1077 3.80 -4.60 -1.16
N PRO A 1078 2.74 -5.41 -0.99
CA PRO A 1078 2.86 -6.85 -0.78
C PRO A 1078 3.58 -7.53 -1.96
N PRO A 1079 4.74 -8.19 -1.76
CA PRO A 1079 5.67 -8.52 -2.84
C PRO A 1079 5.12 -9.57 -3.83
N ASN A 1080 4.30 -10.51 -3.35
CA ASN A 1080 3.64 -11.47 -4.22
C ASN A 1080 2.51 -10.84 -5.06
N LEU A 1081 1.90 -9.73 -4.63
CA LEU A 1081 0.98 -8.97 -5.46
C LEU A 1081 1.71 -8.17 -6.53
N ILE A 1082 2.86 -7.55 -6.19
CA ILE A 1082 3.74 -6.87 -7.16
C ILE A 1082 4.19 -7.84 -8.26
N ALA A 1083 4.58 -9.07 -7.90
CA ALA A 1083 4.98 -10.09 -8.88
C ALA A 1083 3.89 -10.44 -9.91
N PHE A 1084 2.61 -10.19 -9.60
CA PHE A 1084 1.45 -10.36 -10.49
C PHE A 1084 0.86 -9.02 -10.97
N ASP A 1085 1.72 -8.01 -11.17
CA ASP A 1085 1.42 -6.72 -11.78
C ASP A 1085 0.39 -5.86 -11.01
N ALA A 1086 0.32 -5.99 -9.68
CA ALA A 1086 -0.55 -5.14 -8.86
C ALA A 1086 0.01 -3.70 -8.75
N PRO A 1087 -0.78 -2.64 -9.07
CA PRO A 1087 -0.27 -1.26 -9.07
C PRO A 1087 0.18 -0.78 -7.69
N ASN A 1088 1.31 -0.09 -7.57
CA ASN A 1088 1.86 0.36 -6.27
C ASN A 1088 0.98 1.37 -5.51
N ARG A 1089 -0.07 1.90 -6.17
CA ARG A 1089 -1.05 2.89 -5.69
C ARG A 1089 -0.53 4.30 -5.49
N GLU A 1090 0.69 4.65 -5.88
CA GLU A 1090 1.19 6.03 -5.78
C GLU A 1090 0.58 6.95 -6.84
N SER A 1091 0.27 6.43 -8.03
CA SER A 1091 -0.37 7.15 -9.12
C SER A 1091 -1.75 6.59 -9.50
N CYS A 1092 -2.58 7.43 -10.13
CA CYS A 1092 -3.90 7.04 -10.63
C CYS A 1092 -3.76 5.98 -11.72
N THR A 1093 -4.20 4.75 -11.45
CA THR A 1093 -4.08 3.63 -12.40
C THR A 1093 -5.45 3.24 -12.95
N VAL A 1094 -5.71 3.55 -14.23
CA VAL A 1094 -7.00 3.28 -14.92
C VAL A 1094 -6.95 2.13 -15.94
N ARG A 1095 -5.75 1.60 -16.21
CA ARG A 1095 -5.49 0.34 -16.92
C ARG A 1095 -4.36 -0.36 -16.19
N ARG A 1096 -4.56 -1.62 -15.79
CA ARG A 1096 -3.49 -2.45 -15.22
C ARG A 1096 -2.63 -3.05 -16.32
N GLU A 1097 -1.34 -3.17 -16.05
CA GLU A 1097 -0.44 -4.01 -16.83
C GLU A 1097 -0.67 -5.50 -16.51
N ARG A 1098 -0.27 -6.37 -17.43
CA ARG A 1098 -0.36 -7.83 -17.29
C ARG A 1098 0.85 -8.47 -17.97
N THR A 1099 1.81 -8.95 -17.19
CA THR A 1099 2.97 -9.68 -17.66
C THR A 1099 2.82 -11.17 -17.32
N ASN A 1100 3.46 -12.03 -18.12
CA ASN A 1100 3.59 -13.47 -17.85
C ASN A 1100 5.08 -13.78 -17.75
N THR A 1101 5.59 -14.04 -16.54
CA THR A 1101 7.03 -14.22 -16.28
C THR A 1101 7.34 -15.55 -15.57
N PRO A 1102 8.53 -16.13 -15.74
CA PRO A 1102 8.92 -17.33 -15.00
C PRO A 1102 8.91 -17.16 -13.47
N LEU A 1103 9.11 -15.92 -12.98
CA LEU A 1103 9.08 -15.60 -11.55
C LEU A 1103 7.70 -15.80 -10.93
N GLN A 1104 6.62 -15.52 -11.67
CA GLN A 1104 5.24 -15.73 -11.20
C GLN A 1104 4.94 -17.20 -10.89
N ALA A 1105 5.40 -18.13 -11.72
CA ALA A 1105 5.30 -19.56 -11.44
C ALA A 1105 6.12 -19.97 -10.21
N LEU A 1106 7.32 -19.39 -10.03
CA LEU A 1106 8.12 -19.61 -8.82
C LEU A 1106 7.42 -19.09 -7.55
N VAL A 1107 6.69 -17.97 -7.61
CA VAL A 1107 5.88 -17.49 -6.49
C VAL A 1107 4.78 -18.51 -6.12
N LEU A 1108 4.02 -19.01 -7.09
CA LEU A 1108 2.98 -20.02 -6.85
C LEU A 1108 3.51 -21.34 -6.28
N MET A 1109 4.73 -21.72 -6.65
CA MET A 1109 5.38 -22.95 -6.17
C MET A 1109 6.07 -22.81 -4.79
N ASN A 1110 6.49 -21.61 -4.39
CA ASN A 1110 7.41 -21.45 -3.24
C ASN A 1110 6.93 -20.46 -2.15
N ASP A 1111 5.97 -19.57 -2.42
CA ASP A 1111 5.45 -18.66 -1.39
C ASP A 1111 4.63 -19.46 -0.35
N PRO A 1112 4.94 -19.35 0.96
CA PRO A 1112 4.21 -19.99 2.05
C PRO A 1112 2.68 -19.87 2.00
N GLN A 1113 2.11 -18.78 1.45
CA GLN A 1113 0.66 -18.63 1.31
C GLN A 1113 0.08 -19.59 0.27
N PHE A 1114 0.75 -19.77 -0.87
CA PHE A 1114 0.33 -20.72 -1.91
C PHE A 1114 0.67 -22.17 -1.53
N LEU A 1115 1.79 -22.41 -0.84
CA LEU A 1115 2.10 -23.72 -0.26
C LEU A 1115 1.09 -24.13 0.83
N ARG A 1116 0.69 -23.22 1.73
CA ARG A 1116 -0.38 -23.45 2.70
C ARG A 1116 -1.71 -23.74 2.02
N ALA A 1117 -2.07 -22.99 0.99
CA ALA A 1117 -3.29 -23.22 0.23
C ALA A 1117 -3.30 -24.61 -0.45
N THR A 1118 -2.20 -25.02 -1.10
CA THR A 1118 -2.10 -26.32 -1.77
C THR A 1118 -2.13 -27.49 -0.78
N ARG A 1119 -1.50 -27.37 0.40
CA ARG A 1119 -1.61 -28.34 1.50
C ARG A 1119 -3.05 -28.56 1.95
N TYR A 1120 -3.79 -27.48 2.21
CA TYR A 1120 -5.18 -27.55 2.66
C TYR A 1120 -6.14 -28.00 1.55
N LEU A 1121 -5.90 -27.61 0.29
CA LEU A 1121 -6.63 -28.10 -0.87
C LEU A 1121 -6.42 -29.62 -1.08
N ALA A 1122 -5.20 -30.13 -0.91
CA ALA A 1122 -4.91 -31.56 -0.93
C ALA A 1122 -5.62 -32.31 0.21
N LEU A 1123 -5.61 -31.75 1.43
CA LEU A 1123 -6.37 -32.30 2.55
C LEU A 1123 -7.89 -32.34 2.27
N ARG A 1124 -8.45 -31.31 1.61
CA ARG A 1124 -9.85 -31.32 1.15
C ARG A 1124 -10.10 -32.42 0.11
N ALA A 1125 -9.21 -32.59 -0.87
CA ALA A 1125 -9.33 -33.63 -1.89
C ALA A 1125 -9.34 -35.03 -1.26
N LEU A 1126 -8.37 -35.34 -0.38
CA LEU A 1126 -8.26 -36.62 0.33
C LEU A 1126 -9.51 -36.97 1.16
N ASN A 1127 -10.13 -35.98 1.80
CA ASN A 1127 -11.36 -36.16 2.58
C ASN A 1127 -12.65 -36.15 1.74
N SER A 1128 -12.59 -35.79 0.45
CA SER A 1128 -13.77 -35.72 -0.43
C SER A 1128 -14.07 -37.03 -1.14
N HIS A 1129 -13.05 -37.81 -1.50
CA HIS A 1129 -13.17 -39.00 -2.36
C HIS A 1129 -12.13 -40.07 -2.00
N ASP A 1130 -12.56 -41.33 -1.95
CA ASP A 1130 -11.68 -42.49 -1.67
C ASP A 1130 -10.77 -42.88 -2.86
N ASN A 1131 -11.06 -42.38 -4.07
CA ASN A 1131 -10.39 -42.81 -5.31
C ASN A 1131 -9.65 -41.67 -6.02
N VAL A 1132 -8.56 -42.03 -6.70
CA VAL A 1132 -7.62 -41.08 -7.33
C VAL A 1132 -8.29 -40.17 -8.36
N ASP A 1133 -9.22 -40.69 -9.17
CA ASP A 1133 -9.91 -39.89 -10.20
C ASP A 1133 -10.85 -38.85 -9.60
N GLY A 1134 -11.66 -39.23 -8.61
CA GLY A 1134 -12.52 -38.29 -7.88
C GLY A 1134 -11.72 -37.21 -7.11
N ARG A 1135 -10.53 -37.56 -6.61
CA ARG A 1135 -9.61 -36.59 -6.00
C ARG A 1135 -9.03 -35.62 -7.04
N ILE A 1136 -8.62 -36.11 -8.22
CA ILE A 1136 -8.16 -35.26 -9.34
C ILE A 1136 -9.28 -34.33 -9.80
N ASP A 1137 -10.49 -34.85 -10.03
CA ASP A 1137 -11.63 -34.05 -10.47
C ASP A 1137 -12.08 -33.04 -9.40
N PHE A 1138 -11.97 -33.36 -8.11
CA PHE A 1138 -12.20 -32.38 -7.03
C PHE A 1138 -11.22 -31.19 -7.10
N LEU A 1139 -9.92 -31.46 -7.30
CA LEU A 1139 -8.91 -30.40 -7.48
C LEU A 1139 -9.18 -29.58 -8.75
N ALA A 1140 -9.49 -30.24 -9.85
CA ALA A 1140 -9.76 -29.63 -11.14
C ALA A 1140 -11.02 -28.75 -11.13
N MET A 1141 -12.10 -29.19 -10.47
CA MET A 1141 -13.35 -28.42 -10.37
C MET A 1141 -13.17 -27.10 -9.59
N TRP A 1142 -12.30 -27.06 -8.57
CA TRP A 1142 -11.98 -25.81 -7.87
C TRP A 1142 -11.03 -24.88 -8.64
N LEU A 1143 -10.04 -25.44 -9.36
CA LEU A 1143 -8.96 -24.65 -9.97
C LEU A 1143 -9.17 -24.31 -11.45
N THR A 1144 -9.78 -25.22 -12.21
CA THR A 1144 -10.08 -25.08 -13.66
C THR A 1144 -11.59 -25.02 -13.96
N GLY A 1145 -12.45 -25.28 -12.97
CA GLY A 1145 -13.91 -25.21 -13.13
C GLY A 1145 -14.53 -26.39 -13.88
N ARG A 1146 -13.75 -27.43 -14.22
CA ARG A 1146 -14.16 -28.63 -14.96
C ARG A 1146 -13.49 -29.90 -14.40
N PRO A 1147 -13.98 -31.10 -14.70
CA PRO A 1147 -13.20 -32.33 -14.54
C PRO A 1147 -12.05 -32.41 -15.56
N MET A 1148 -11.06 -33.25 -15.26
CA MET A 1148 -9.96 -33.59 -16.19
C MET A 1148 -10.36 -34.73 -17.13
N ASP A 1149 -9.83 -34.75 -18.34
CA ASP A 1149 -10.00 -35.88 -19.26
C ASP A 1149 -9.07 -37.07 -18.92
N ASP A 1150 -9.20 -38.18 -19.65
CA ASP A 1150 -8.45 -39.42 -19.38
C ASP A 1150 -6.94 -39.28 -19.63
N ASP A 1151 -6.50 -38.43 -20.57
CA ASP A 1151 -5.09 -38.18 -20.86
C ASP A 1151 -4.49 -37.22 -19.80
N GLU A 1152 -5.23 -36.17 -19.42
CA GLU A 1152 -4.89 -35.27 -18.31
C GLU A 1152 -4.77 -36.03 -16.98
N LYS A 1153 -5.74 -36.92 -16.68
CA LYS A 1153 -5.68 -37.86 -15.55
C LYS A 1153 -4.50 -38.81 -15.66
N GLY A 1154 -4.16 -39.28 -16.86
CA GLY A 1154 -2.97 -40.10 -17.10
C GLY A 1154 -1.69 -39.41 -16.66
N VAL A 1155 -1.52 -38.12 -17.01
CA VAL A 1155 -0.37 -37.30 -16.59
C VAL A 1155 -0.37 -37.08 -15.07
N LEU A 1156 -1.51 -36.68 -14.48
CA LEU A 1156 -1.59 -36.39 -13.05
C LEU A 1156 -1.39 -37.66 -12.18
N LYS A 1157 -1.82 -38.83 -12.64
CA LYS A 1157 -1.52 -40.13 -12.02
C LYS A 1157 -0.03 -40.48 -12.09
N ALA A 1158 0.65 -40.15 -13.18
CA ALA A 1158 2.10 -40.35 -13.31
C ALA A 1158 2.88 -39.42 -12.37
N SER A 1159 2.48 -38.13 -12.28
CA SER A 1159 3.01 -37.19 -11.28
C SER A 1159 2.82 -37.70 -9.85
N LEU A 1160 1.60 -38.13 -9.51
CA LEU A 1160 1.28 -38.65 -8.17
C LEU A 1160 2.20 -39.81 -7.79
N ALA A 1161 2.33 -40.82 -8.66
CA ALA A 1161 3.19 -41.98 -8.41
C ALA A 1161 4.69 -41.59 -8.30
N GLN A 1162 5.13 -40.54 -9.01
CA GLN A 1162 6.49 -40.01 -8.85
C GLN A 1162 6.68 -39.33 -7.48
N PHE A 1163 5.71 -38.55 -7.01
CA PHE A 1163 5.76 -37.92 -5.68
C PHE A 1163 5.64 -38.96 -4.55
N GLU A 1164 4.75 -39.94 -4.67
CA GLU A 1164 4.59 -41.04 -3.70
C GLU A 1164 5.88 -41.85 -3.55
N ASN A 1165 6.60 -42.11 -4.65
CA ASN A 1165 7.89 -42.78 -4.63
C ASN A 1165 9.01 -41.91 -4.02
N ALA A 1166 9.01 -40.59 -4.29
CA ALA A 1166 9.98 -39.66 -3.71
C ALA A 1166 9.78 -39.53 -2.19
N TRP A 1167 8.59 -39.13 -1.75
CA TRP A 1167 8.25 -38.97 -0.33
C TRP A 1167 8.24 -40.31 0.42
N GLY A 1168 7.91 -41.42 -0.24
CA GLY A 1168 8.02 -42.77 0.33
C GLY A 1168 9.45 -43.23 0.58
N SER A 1169 10.46 -42.57 -0.01
CA SER A 1169 11.88 -42.80 0.29
C SER A 1169 12.42 -41.95 1.44
N ASP A 1170 11.71 -40.87 1.82
CA ASP A 1170 12.07 -39.95 2.90
C ASP A 1170 10.81 -39.36 3.57
N GLU A 1171 10.22 -40.12 4.50
CA GLU A 1171 9.08 -39.65 5.30
C GLU A 1171 9.40 -38.40 6.15
N PRO A 1172 10.59 -38.28 6.79
CA PRO A 1172 10.99 -37.03 7.45
C PRO A 1172 10.89 -35.80 6.55
N ALA A 1173 11.42 -35.84 5.33
CA ALA A 1173 11.30 -34.73 4.37
C ALA A 1173 9.84 -34.46 3.97
N ALA A 1174 8.98 -35.49 3.90
CA ALA A 1174 7.55 -35.31 3.66
C ALA A 1174 6.84 -34.59 4.82
N ARG A 1175 7.24 -34.84 6.08
CA ARG A 1175 6.72 -34.12 7.26
C ARG A 1175 7.26 -32.69 7.33
N GLU A 1176 8.51 -32.46 6.97
CA GLU A 1176 9.09 -31.12 6.83
C GLU A 1176 8.35 -30.31 5.74
N PHE A 1177 8.10 -30.90 4.57
CA PHE A 1177 7.32 -30.25 3.50
C PHE A 1177 5.86 -29.96 3.89
N LEU A 1178 5.29 -30.69 4.85
CA LEU A 1178 3.97 -30.40 5.43
C LEU A 1178 4.01 -29.41 6.60
N THR A 1179 5.20 -28.95 7.03
CA THR A 1179 5.36 -28.01 8.14
C THR A 1179 5.10 -26.58 7.68
N ASP A 1180 4.20 -25.87 8.38
CA ASP A 1180 3.98 -24.44 8.17
C ASP A 1180 4.95 -23.64 9.02
N THR A 1181 6.09 -23.29 8.43
CA THR A 1181 7.19 -22.54 9.05
C THR A 1181 6.87 -21.06 9.33
N VAL A 1182 5.69 -20.59 8.91
CA VAL A 1182 5.19 -19.23 9.15
C VAL A 1182 4.24 -19.19 10.34
N ASN A 1183 3.35 -20.17 10.47
CA ASN A 1183 2.45 -20.31 11.62
C ASN A 1183 2.13 -21.79 11.85
N GLU A 1184 2.74 -22.36 12.88
CA GLU A 1184 2.63 -23.78 13.27
C GLU A 1184 1.17 -24.27 13.42
N ARG A 1185 0.20 -23.37 13.67
CA ARG A 1185 -1.23 -23.72 13.75
C ARG A 1185 -1.82 -24.23 12.42
N PHE A 1186 -1.15 -23.97 11.31
CA PHE A 1186 -1.49 -24.47 9.97
C PHE A 1186 -0.53 -25.57 9.49
N SER A 1187 0.35 -26.07 10.38
CA SER A 1187 1.23 -27.21 10.10
C SER A 1187 0.43 -28.50 10.01
N LEU A 1188 0.75 -29.33 9.02
CA LEU A 1188 0.16 -30.67 8.83
C LEU A 1188 1.20 -31.80 8.98
N ALA A 1189 2.36 -31.49 9.59
CA ALA A 1189 3.47 -32.44 9.80
C ALA A 1189 3.08 -33.68 10.61
N ASP A 1190 2.12 -33.55 11.54
CA ASP A 1190 1.57 -34.64 12.36
C ASP A 1190 0.47 -35.46 11.66
N ALA A 1191 0.28 -35.29 10.34
CA ALA A 1191 -0.65 -36.10 9.56
C ALA A 1191 -0.37 -37.61 9.71
N GLN A 1192 -1.44 -38.41 9.75
CA GLN A 1192 -1.36 -39.88 9.86
C GLN A 1192 -0.73 -40.53 8.62
N GLN A 1193 -0.90 -39.92 7.45
CA GLN A 1193 -0.33 -40.36 6.16
C GLN A 1193 0.43 -39.19 5.51
N PRO A 1194 1.62 -38.82 6.00
CA PRO A 1194 2.34 -37.63 5.51
C PRO A 1194 2.79 -37.81 4.06
N VAL A 1195 3.20 -39.01 3.66
CA VAL A 1195 3.61 -39.33 2.28
C VAL A 1195 2.45 -39.12 1.29
N GLU A 1196 1.24 -39.58 1.63
CA GLU A 1196 0.05 -39.35 0.79
C GLU A 1196 -0.27 -37.85 0.72
N LEU A 1197 -0.35 -37.15 1.86
CA LEU A 1197 -0.70 -35.73 1.89
C LEU A 1197 0.34 -34.83 1.21
N ALA A 1198 1.65 -35.12 1.35
CA ALA A 1198 2.72 -34.42 0.64
C ALA A 1198 2.65 -34.66 -0.88
N SER A 1199 2.33 -35.89 -1.31
CA SER A 1199 2.16 -36.22 -2.73
C SER A 1199 0.97 -35.50 -3.34
N TRP A 1200 -0.19 -35.50 -2.67
CA TRP A 1200 -1.37 -34.76 -3.12
C TRP A 1200 -1.21 -33.25 -3.04
N THR A 1201 -0.40 -32.72 -2.12
CA THR A 1201 -0.01 -31.30 -2.07
C THR A 1201 0.76 -30.90 -3.34
N MET A 1202 1.69 -31.75 -3.80
CA MET A 1202 2.42 -31.51 -5.05
C MET A 1202 1.50 -31.59 -6.28
N VAL A 1203 0.52 -32.51 -6.32
CA VAL A 1203 -0.50 -32.55 -7.38
C VAL A 1203 -1.38 -31.28 -7.37
N ALA A 1204 -1.81 -30.82 -6.19
CA ALA A 1204 -2.57 -29.57 -6.06
C ALA A 1204 -1.76 -28.34 -6.52
N SER A 1205 -0.45 -28.30 -6.21
CA SER A 1205 0.46 -27.25 -6.69
C SER A 1205 0.68 -27.29 -8.20
N GLN A 1206 0.80 -28.49 -8.79
CA GLN A 1206 0.89 -28.67 -10.23
C GLN A 1206 -0.36 -28.14 -10.95
N ILE A 1207 -1.57 -28.45 -10.45
CA ILE A 1207 -2.82 -27.96 -11.06
C ILE A 1207 -2.97 -26.44 -10.85
N LEU A 1208 -2.59 -25.89 -9.70
CA LEU A 1208 -2.63 -24.45 -9.43
C LEU A 1208 -1.71 -23.64 -10.37
N ASN A 1209 -0.60 -24.22 -10.81
CA ASN A 1209 0.35 -23.61 -11.75
C ASN A 1209 -0.04 -23.75 -13.24
N LEU A 1210 -1.18 -24.40 -13.57
CA LEU A 1210 -1.64 -24.48 -14.96
C LEU A 1210 -2.07 -23.10 -15.48
N ASP A 1211 -1.80 -22.85 -16.76
CA ASP A 1211 -2.28 -21.66 -17.48
C ASP A 1211 -3.81 -21.48 -17.33
N GLU A 1212 -4.59 -22.56 -17.41
CA GLU A 1212 -6.04 -22.56 -17.21
C GLU A 1212 -6.49 -22.17 -15.78
N SER A 1213 -5.64 -22.42 -14.78
CA SER A 1213 -5.88 -22.03 -13.39
C SER A 1213 -5.58 -20.55 -13.15
N ILE A 1214 -4.56 -19.98 -13.81
CA ILE A 1214 -4.14 -18.57 -13.65
C ILE A 1214 -4.69 -17.62 -14.71
N ASN A 1215 -5.35 -18.12 -15.76
CA ASN A 1215 -6.08 -17.33 -16.75
C ASN A 1215 -7.59 -17.44 -16.55
N LYS A 1216 -8.27 -16.40 -17.02
CA LYS A 1216 -9.68 -16.44 -17.39
C LYS A 1216 -9.87 -17.34 -18.63
N PRO A 1217 -10.82 -18.30 -18.62
CA PRO A 1217 -11.05 -19.20 -19.76
C PRO A 1217 -11.88 -18.53 -20.88
#